data_AF-A0A7W9PMP7-F1
#
_entry.id   AF-A0A7W9PMP7-F1
#
_cell.length_a   1.000
_cell.length_b   1.000
_cell.length_c   1.000
_cell.angle_alpha   90.00
_cell.angle_beta   90.00
_cell.angle_gamma   90.00
#
_symmetry.space_group_name_H-M   'P 1'
#
loop_
_entity.id
_entity.type
_entity.pdbx_description
1 polymer ?
#
loop_
_entity_poly.entity_id
_entity_poly.type
_entity_poly.pdbx_seq_one_letter_code
_entity_poly.pdbx_strand_id
1 'polypeptide(L)'
;MGEAIDATVVLARRLLWNRPQRGRQRQQPVVVLLGSVGTGKSSALTAISRDCGGGIVHARFDFRRPEPVTTVEVLAHLAFDLSRKWPARRPARFLRFTLGLIAVLTPLDTLSWENARTTLQEAIDRVFPGRRELEPRVRMLTEAAVQAQILTPILAQAINLTLPPLVRAIERRPLRRAGNWFTDMPQAEDAASALDALVMLNVEARAHPADMTAWLTAAFLADVRESHLRMSAPDVYSSCHCDNPGGTKHLHNWVLLLDDLHHPGGGEFVSDLLTARERHLRQHPGDHDALVVIASSGRWNPDWETTWLPPWRSSEGRPDRVYPVPRCHNAEYGHWAETVDATRRRHPYYPVLLEPLDFAATARIVTPSHDVLGTDDEENRIRWALVHRATGGLPDRVHTLAGLLHGREVRQGSRDALHPSSLGIDSETWTSRVEDLRLTEHLTDIGVDDVVSAAPFATAPWLVHADSANLAAQTHVGQILTELRAALWVVAPDEGGGTSEPAELQPWIARTLLAALTERATAEDGPSYKEQFETLLYDPATQADPVRTAYCRLALGKFADVVGYFEASFQDLPHRRWIDQLELVTSAPDDKPLDRDCDEIYDELVAEDVGITGEHRTPVRNTVARLVAARWLIANPFTAPTPTLRDIVVNSYAGLVRESHRSDVAALMAAAERAGKMF
;
A
#
# COMPACT_ATOMS: atom_id res chain seq x y z
N MET A 1 -17.33 9.84 -24.09
CA MET A 1 -17.54 8.94 -22.94
C MET A 1 -16.22 8.23 -22.68
N GLY A 2 -15.25 8.95 -22.12
CA GLY A 2 -13.94 8.39 -21.77
C GLY A 2 -13.93 8.15 -20.27
N GLU A 3 -14.11 6.90 -19.86
CA GLU A 3 -13.76 6.51 -18.49
C GLU A 3 -12.27 6.82 -18.32
N ALA A 4 -11.92 7.60 -17.29
CA ALA A 4 -10.53 7.75 -16.90
C ALA A 4 -10.00 6.35 -16.60
N ILE A 5 -9.10 5.85 -17.45
CA ILE A 5 -8.49 4.55 -17.24
C ILE A 5 -7.62 4.67 -16.00
N ASP A 6 -7.89 3.83 -15.00
CA ASP A 6 -7.13 3.72 -13.76
C ASP A 6 -5.62 3.63 -14.07
N ALA A 7 -4.82 4.48 -13.42
CA ALA A 7 -3.37 4.54 -13.63
C ALA A 7 -2.69 3.18 -13.46
N THR A 8 -3.21 2.33 -12.58
CA THR A 8 -2.70 0.97 -12.34
C THR A 8 -2.92 0.06 -13.55
N VAL A 9 -4.05 0.20 -14.25
CA VAL A 9 -4.34 -0.51 -15.51
C VAL A 9 -3.42 -0.02 -16.61
N VAL A 10 -3.18 1.29 -16.71
CA VAL A 10 -2.23 1.87 -17.67
C VAL A 10 -0.82 1.32 -17.45
N LEU A 11 -0.35 1.31 -16.20
CA LEU A 11 0.93 0.72 -15.82
C LEU A 11 1.02 -0.75 -16.22
N ALA A 12 0.00 -1.55 -15.89
CA ALA A 12 -0.04 -2.97 -16.26
C ALA A 12 0.07 -3.15 -17.78
N ARG A 13 -0.72 -2.39 -18.56
CA ARG A 13 -0.70 -2.43 -20.04
C ARG A 13 0.67 -2.10 -20.64
N ARG A 14 1.42 -1.16 -20.05
CA ARG A 14 2.80 -0.82 -20.45
C ARG A 14 3.78 -1.98 -20.18
N LEU A 15 3.53 -2.77 -19.13
CA LEU A 15 4.36 -3.91 -18.72
C LEU A 15 3.99 -5.23 -19.43
N LEU A 16 2.83 -5.29 -20.10
CA LEU A 16 2.43 -6.48 -20.88
C LEU A 16 3.39 -6.76 -22.05
N TRP A 17 4.16 -5.77 -22.49
CA TRP A 17 5.05 -5.92 -23.63
C TRP A 17 6.34 -6.67 -23.25
N ASN A 18 6.43 -7.95 -23.65
CA ASN A 18 7.62 -8.78 -23.45
C ASN A 18 8.76 -8.44 -24.42
N ARG A 19 8.46 -8.49 -25.73
CA ARG A 19 9.41 -8.27 -26.82
C ARG A 19 8.72 -7.87 -28.14
N PRO A 20 9.37 -7.11 -29.03
CA PRO A 20 9.04 -7.19 -30.45
C PRO A 20 9.41 -8.59 -30.98
N GLN A 21 8.64 -9.14 -31.93
CA GLN A 21 8.76 -10.55 -32.38
C GLN A 21 10.18 -10.96 -32.86
N ARG A 22 11.08 -10.01 -33.13
CA ARG A 22 12.48 -10.22 -33.54
C ARG A 22 13.53 -9.45 -32.70
N GLY A 23 13.18 -8.93 -31.52
CA GLY A 23 14.10 -8.13 -30.68
C GLY A 23 14.64 -8.83 -29.44
N ARG A 24 15.59 -8.18 -28.76
CA ARG A 24 16.06 -8.57 -27.42
C ARG A 24 14.93 -8.42 -26.40
N GLN A 25 14.90 -9.36 -25.45
CA GLN A 25 13.87 -9.45 -24.43
C GLN A 25 14.05 -8.37 -23.37
N ARG A 26 12.93 -7.90 -22.82
CA ARG A 26 12.90 -7.03 -21.65
C ARG A 26 12.88 -7.90 -20.38
N GLN A 27 13.80 -7.63 -19.46
CA GLN A 27 13.69 -8.19 -18.11
C GLN A 27 12.45 -7.63 -17.43
N GLN A 28 11.76 -8.45 -16.63
CA GLN A 28 10.51 -8.08 -15.98
C GLN A 28 10.76 -7.85 -14.48
N PRO A 29 10.34 -6.69 -13.92
CA PRO A 29 10.36 -6.49 -12.49
C PRO A 29 9.24 -7.27 -11.78
N VAL A 30 9.39 -7.40 -10.47
CA VAL A 30 8.24 -7.58 -9.56
C VAL A 30 7.74 -6.20 -9.20
N VAL A 31 6.62 -5.78 -9.78
CA VAL A 31 5.99 -4.51 -9.45
C VAL A 31 5.24 -4.68 -8.14
N VAL A 32 5.45 -3.77 -7.19
CA VAL A 32 4.74 -3.80 -5.90
C VAL A 32 3.96 -2.50 -5.75
N LEU A 33 2.64 -2.58 -5.85
CA LEU A 33 1.72 -1.49 -5.57
C LEU A 33 1.65 -1.27 -4.06
N LEU A 34 2.17 -0.12 -3.62
CA LEU A 34 2.31 0.27 -2.22
C LEU A 34 1.21 1.24 -1.82
N GLY A 35 0.72 1.08 -0.59
CA GLY A 35 -0.17 2.02 0.05
C GLY A 35 -0.69 1.43 1.35
N SER A 36 -1.11 2.27 2.28
CA SER A 36 -1.68 1.83 3.55
C SER A 36 -3.01 1.06 3.38
N VAL A 37 -3.59 0.56 4.47
CA VAL A 37 -4.91 -0.10 4.42
C VAL A 37 -5.95 0.88 3.87
N GLY A 38 -6.85 0.42 2.98
CA GLY A 38 -7.89 1.26 2.38
C GLY A 38 -7.47 2.07 1.15
N THR A 39 -6.20 2.02 0.73
CA THR A 39 -5.69 2.69 -0.51
C THR A 39 -6.19 2.09 -1.82
N GLY A 40 -7.03 1.05 -1.79
CA GLY A 40 -7.60 0.45 -3.01
C GLY A 40 -6.69 -0.55 -3.73
N LYS A 41 -5.61 -1.02 -3.11
CA LYS A 41 -4.68 -2.04 -3.67
C LYS A 41 -5.37 -3.26 -4.27
N SER A 42 -6.24 -3.93 -3.50
CA SER A 42 -6.97 -5.12 -3.94
C SER A 42 -7.96 -4.80 -5.06
N SER A 43 -8.52 -3.57 -5.07
CA SER A 43 -9.39 -3.06 -6.14
C SER A 43 -8.59 -2.81 -7.42
N ALA A 44 -7.37 -2.25 -7.32
CA ALA A 44 -6.46 -2.07 -8.45
C ALA A 44 -6.09 -3.42 -9.10
N LEU A 45 -5.72 -4.44 -8.31
CA LEU A 45 -5.49 -5.79 -8.84
C LEU A 45 -6.75 -6.38 -9.49
N THR A 46 -7.94 -6.08 -8.97
CA THR A 46 -9.21 -6.49 -9.57
C THR A 46 -9.45 -5.79 -10.91
N ALA A 47 -9.16 -4.49 -10.99
CA ALA A 47 -9.28 -3.71 -12.22
C ALA A 47 -8.32 -4.24 -13.30
N ILE A 48 -7.06 -4.52 -12.94
CA ILE A 48 -6.07 -5.13 -13.84
C ILE A 48 -6.54 -6.52 -14.30
N SER A 49 -7.03 -7.36 -13.39
CA SER A 49 -7.58 -8.69 -13.72
C SER A 49 -8.73 -8.59 -14.73
N ARG A 50 -9.67 -7.66 -14.50
CA ARG A 50 -10.81 -7.41 -15.39
C ARG A 50 -10.34 -6.95 -16.77
N ASP A 51 -9.39 -6.02 -16.83
CA ASP A 51 -8.81 -5.53 -18.09
C ASP A 51 -8.10 -6.66 -18.86
N CYS A 52 -7.36 -7.51 -18.15
CA CYS A 52 -6.69 -8.67 -18.72
C CYS A 52 -7.67 -9.77 -19.18
N GLY A 53 -8.88 -9.84 -18.62
CA GLY A 53 -9.90 -10.86 -18.90
C GLY A 53 -10.26 -11.00 -20.37
N GLY A 54 -10.09 -9.95 -21.16
CA GLY A 54 -10.40 -9.92 -22.59
C GLY A 54 -9.40 -10.65 -23.50
N GLY A 55 -8.20 -11.00 -23.02
CA GLY A 55 -7.18 -11.60 -23.91
C GLY A 55 -5.78 -11.78 -23.34
N ILE A 56 -5.58 -11.66 -22.03
CA ILE A 56 -4.27 -11.84 -21.40
C ILE A 56 -4.38 -12.94 -20.35
N VAL A 57 -3.48 -13.92 -20.44
CA VAL A 57 -3.40 -15.00 -19.46
C VAL A 57 -2.90 -14.43 -18.14
N HIS A 58 -3.69 -14.62 -17.09
CA HIS A 58 -3.37 -14.12 -15.76
C HIS A 58 -3.93 -15.03 -14.66
N ALA A 59 -3.34 -14.94 -13.47
CA ALA A 59 -3.83 -15.61 -12.26
C ALA A 59 -3.72 -14.67 -11.06
N ARG A 60 -4.53 -14.91 -10.04
CA ARG A 60 -4.53 -14.11 -8.81
C ARG A 60 -4.35 -15.01 -7.60
N PHE A 61 -3.59 -14.53 -6.61
CA PHE A 61 -3.51 -15.16 -5.30
C PHE A 61 -3.55 -14.08 -4.21
N ASP A 62 -4.20 -14.38 -3.09
CA ASP A 62 -4.29 -13.51 -1.93
C ASP A 62 -3.59 -14.17 -0.74
N PHE A 63 -2.59 -13.48 -0.19
CA PHE A 63 -1.77 -13.94 0.93
C PHE A 63 -2.41 -13.67 2.30
N ARG A 64 -3.49 -12.88 2.39
CA ARG A 64 -4.18 -12.65 3.66
C ARG A 64 -4.90 -13.91 4.12
N ARG A 65 -4.25 -14.67 5.01
CA ARG A 65 -4.82 -15.86 5.67
C ARG A 65 -4.40 -15.95 7.14
N PRO A 66 -5.19 -16.65 7.98
CA PRO A 66 -4.83 -16.88 9.37
C PRO A 66 -3.53 -17.68 9.55
N GLU A 67 -3.26 -18.60 8.62
CA GLU A 67 -2.08 -19.48 8.65
C GLU A 67 -1.12 -19.12 7.51
N PRO A 68 0.21 -19.20 7.73
CA PRO A 68 1.19 -18.93 6.69
C PRO A 68 1.03 -19.85 5.48
N VAL A 69 1.00 -19.27 4.28
CA VAL A 69 0.93 -20.03 3.03
C VAL A 69 2.32 -20.46 2.58
N THR A 70 2.42 -21.65 1.99
CA THR A 70 3.69 -22.16 1.44
C THR A 70 3.82 -21.85 -0.05
N THR A 71 5.04 -21.72 -0.57
CA THR A 71 5.29 -21.53 -2.01
C THR A 71 4.60 -22.60 -2.87
N VAL A 72 4.60 -23.87 -2.42
CA VAL A 72 3.95 -24.98 -3.15
C VAL A 72 2.43 -24.79 -3.25
N GLU A 73 1.80 -24.30 -2.18
CA GLU A 73 0.37 -23.97 -2.18
C GLU A 73 0.06 -22.89 -3.22
N VAL A 74 0.82 -21.80 -3.19
CA VAL A 74 0.66 -20.67 -4.12
C VAL A 74 0.84 -21.15 -5.56
N LEU A 75 1.88 -21.93 -5.85
CA LEU A 75 2.11 -22.50 -7.18
C LEU A 75 0.97 -23.38 -7.66
N ALA A 76 0.39 -24.21 -6.78
CA ALA A 76 -0.74 -25.07 -7.13
C ALA A 76 -1.99 -24.27 -7.50
N HIS A 77 -2.29 -23.22 -6.72
CA HIS A 77 -3.39 -22.28 -7.03
C HIS A 77 -3.14 -21.50 -8.32
N LEU A 78 -1.95 -20.94 -8.51
CA LEU A 78 -1.61 -20.21 -9.73
C LEU A 78 -1.64 -21.12 -10.96
N ALA A 79 -1.12 -22.34 -10.88
CA ALA A 79 -1.17 -23.31 -11.97
C ALA A 79 -2.62 -23.64 -12.34
N PHE A 80 -3.48 -23.83 -11.35
CA PHE A 80 -4.91 -24.08 -11.54
C PHE A 80 -5.59 -22.92 -12.28
N ASP A 81 -5.40 -21.69 -11.79
CA ASP A 81 -5.98 -20.49 -12.38
C ASP A 81 -5.48 -20.23 -13.80
N LEU A 82 -4.17 -20.38 -14.05
CA LEU A 82 -3.58 -20.24 -15.38
C LEU A 82 -4.11 -21.30 -16.36
N SER A 83 -4.46 -22.49 -15.86
CA SER A 83 -5.01 -23.62 -16.63
C SER A 83 -6.49 -23.47 -16.98
N ARG A 84 -7.18 -22.44 -16.48
CA ARG A 84 -8.59 -22.21 -16.82
C ARG A 84 -8.79 -22.03 -18.32
N LYS A 85 -10.05 -22.15 -18.77
CA LYS A 85 -10.39 -21.93 -20.17
C LYS A 85 -10.30 -20.44 -20.50
N TRP A 86 -9.44 -20.11 -21.46
CA TRP A 86 -9.29 -18.75 -21.99
C TRP A 86 -10.07 -18.60 -23.31
N PRO A 87 -10.76 -17.47 -23.54
CA PRO A 87 -11.39 -17.19 -24.83
C PRO A 87 -10.39 -17.36 -25.98
N ALA A 88 -10.82 -17.98 -27.07
CA ALA A 88 -10.01 -18.24 -28.28
C ALA A 88 -8.69 -19.03 -28.08
N ARG A 89 -8.43 -19.61 -26.90
CA ARG A 89 -7.15 -20.28 -26.58
C ARG A 89 -7.36 -21.67 -25.99
N ARG A 90 -6.37 -22.54 -26.20
CA ARG A 90 -6.29 -23.82 -25.48
C ARG A 90 -5.82 -23.55 -24.05
N PRO A 91 -6.26 -24.35 -23.06
CA PRO A 91 -5.80 -24.19 -21.68
C PRO A 91 -4.28 -24.36 -21.57
N ALA A 92 -3.69 -23.62 -20.64
CA ALA A 92 -2.31 -23.85 -20.22
C ALA A 92 -2.18 -25.25 -19.62
N ARG A 93 -0.98 -25.82 -19.70
CA ARG A 93 -0.73 -27.18 -19.22
C ARG A 93 0.49 -27.16 -18.33
N PHE A 94 0.32 -27.70 -17.13
CA PHE A 94 1.35 -27.79 -16.11
C PHE A 94 1.78 -29.24 -15.91
N LEU A 95 2.34 -29.85 -16.96
CA LEU A 95 2.68 -31.27 -16.98
C LEU A 95 3.78 -31.62 -15.99
N ARG A 96 4.88 -30.86 -16.00
CA ARG A 96 6.05 -31.10 -15.14
C ARG A 96 5.70 -30.82 -13.70
N PHE A 97 5.05 -29.69 -13.44
CA PHE A 97 4.62 -29.34 -12.09
C PHE A 97 3.65 -30.37 -11.51
N THR A 98 2.64 -30.80 -12.28
CA THR A 98 1.67 -31.83 -11.84
C THR A 98 2.36 -33.16 -11.55
N LEU A 99 3.28 -33.58 -12.42
CA LEU A 99 4.04 -34.82 -12.25
C LEU A 99 4.96 -34.77 -11.03
N GLY A 100 5.66 -33.65 -10.82
CA GLY A 100 6.48 -33.41 -9.63
C GLY A 100 5.65 -33.41 -8.35
N LEU A 101 4.45 -32.79 -8.37
CA LEU A 101 3.56 -32.78 -7.22
C LEU A 101 3.08 -34.20 -6.86
N ILE A 102 2.69 -35.01 -7.85
CA ILE A 102 2.34 -36.43 -7.63
C ILE A 102 3.53 -37.19 -7.04
N ALA A 103 4.75 -36.95 -7.55
CA ALA A 103 5.94 -37.60 -7.03
C ALA A 103 6.19 -37.26 -5.56
N VAL A 104 6.10 -35.99 -5.17
CA VAL A 104 6.22 -35.52 -3.78
C VAL A 104 5.14 -36.12 -2.88
N LEU A 105 3.89 -36.16 -3.36
CA LEU A 105 2.74 -36.69 -2.61
C LEU A 105 2.80 -38.20 -2.38
N THR A 106 3.59 -38.93 -3.16
CA THR A 106 3.58 -40.39 -3.08
C THR A 106 4.39 -40.86 -1.86
N PRO A 107 3.81 -41.67 -0.96
CA PRO A 107 4.54 -42.26 0.15
C PRO A 107 5.45 -43.38 -0.38
N LEU A 108 6.73 -43.07 -0.62
CA LEU A 108 7.73 -44.05 -1.02
C LEU A 108 8.42 -44.68 0.20
N ASP A 109 8.72 -45.98 0.07
CA ASP A 109 9.65 -46.69 0.94
C ASP A 109 11.08 -46.43 0.43
N THR A 110 11.87 -45.71 1.23
CA THR A 110 13.23 -45.31 0.86
C THR A 110 14.26 -46.43 1.06
N LEU A 111 13.87 -47.58 1.62
CA LEU A 111 14.76 -48.72 1.86
C LEU A 111 14.96 -49.59 0.61
N SER A 112 14.08 -49.47 -0.40
CA SER A 112 14.19 -50.20 -1.67
C SER A 112 13.87 -49.30 -2.85
N TRP A 113 14.90 -48.97 -3.64
CA TRP A 113 14.77 -48.12 -4.82
C TRP A 113 13.81 -48.70 -5.87
N GLU A 114 13.82 -50.02 -6.05
CA GLU A 114 12.93 -50.70 -7.01
C GLU A 114 11.45 -50.65 -6.57
N ASN A 115 11.21 -50.78 -5.26
CA ASN A 115 9.85 -50.63 -4.70
C ASN A 115 9.38 -49.17 -4.79
N ALA A 116 10.26 -48.20 -4.52
CA ALA A 116 9.96 -46.79 -4.67
C ALA A 116 9.57 -46.45 -6.12
N ARG A 117 10.33 -46.96 -7.09
CA ARG A 117 10.03 -46.79 -8.53
C ARG A 117 8.67 -47.39 -8.91
N THR A 118 8.40 -48.61 -8.48
CA THR A 118 7.14 -49.30 -8.78
C THR A 118 5.95 -48.57 -8.17
N THR A 119 6.06 -48.16 -6.90
CA THR A 119 5.02 -47.41 -6.17
C THR A 119 4.72 -46.06 -6.84
N LEU A 120 5.76 -45.34 -7.26
CA LEU A 120 5.61 -44.08 -7.97
C LEU A 120 4.93 -44.25 -9.33
N GLN A 121 5.34 -45.26 -10.11
CA GLN A 121 4.73 -45.56 -11.40
C GLN A 121 3.23 -45.90 -11.24
N GLU A 122 2.88 -46.71 -10.24
CA GLU A 122 1.49 -47.00 -9.92
C GLU A 122 0.69 -45.75 -9.52
N ALA A 123 1.28 -44.84 -8.75
CA ALA A 123 0.62 -43.59 -8.38
C ALA A 123 0.31 -42.72 -9.62
N ILE A 124 1.27 -42.60 -10.54
CA ILE A 124 1.09 -41.90 -11.83
C ILE A 124 -0.01 -42.57 -12.66
N ASP A 125 0.04 -43.90 -12.80
CA ASP A 125 -0.94 -44.68 -13.57
C ASP A 125 -2.34 -44.73 -12.93
N ARG A 126 -2.46 -44.46 -11.62
CA ARG A 126 -3.78 -44.30 -10.98
C ARG A 126 -4.38 -42.92 -11.25
N VAL A 127 -3.56 -41.88 -11.37
CA VAL A 127 -4.02 -40.47 -11.47
C VAL A 127 -4.32 -40.05 -12.90
N PHE A 128 -3.49 -40.39 -13.89
CA PHE A 128 -3.63 -39.88 -15.27
C PHE A 128 -4.65 -40.59 -16.20
N PRO A 129 -4.86 -41.92 -16.13
CA PRO A 129 -5.75 -42.64 -17.07
C PRO A 129 -7.25 -42.57 -16.74
N GLY A 130 -7.63 -42.31 -15.49
CA GLY A 130 -9.02 -42.39 -15.00
C GLY A 130 -9.64 -41.03 -14.69
N ARG A 131 -10.57 -40.53 -15.53
CA ARG A 131 -11.35 -39.31 -15.22
C ARG A 131 -12.44 -39.55 -14.17
N ARG A 132 -12.89 -40.79 -14.01
CA ARG A 132 -13.82 -41.22 -12.96
C ARG A 132 -12.99 -41.49 -11.69
N GLU A 133 -13.45 -41.00 -10.55
CA GLU A 133 -12.82 -41.19 -9.22
C GLU A 133 -11.46 -40.48 -9.01
N LEU A 134 -11.16 -39.44 -9.77
CA LEU A 134 -9.91 -38.68 -9.59
C LEU A 134 -9.85 -37.99 -8.21
N GLU A 135 -10.94 -37.38 -7.77
CA GLU A 135 -11.01 -36.69 -6.48
C GLU A 135 -10.76 -37.64 -5.29
N PRO A 136 -11.42 -38.81 -5.16
CA PRO A 136 -11.06 -39.81 -4.15
C PRO A 136 -9.59 -40.24 -4.21
N ARG A 137 -9.00 -40.41 -5.40
CA ARG A 137 -7.61 -40.85 -5.55
C ARG A 137 -6.61 -39.80 -5.09
N VAL A 138 -6.83 -38.55 -5.48
CA VAL A 138 -6.02 -37.42 -5.01
C VAL A 138 -6.14 -37.28 -3.50
N ARG A 139 -7.36 -37.43 -2.95
CA ARG A 139 -7.58 -37.39 -1.50
C ARG A 139 -6.77 -38.46 -0.77
N MET A 140 -6.84 -39.71 -1.20
CA MET A 140 -6.04 -40.80 -0.62
C MET A 140 -4.53 -40.50 -0.65
N LEU A 141 -4.02 -39.94 -1.76
CA LEU A 141 -2.61 -39.54 -1.84
C LEU A 141 -2.27 -38.44 -0.84
N THR A 142 -3.11 -37.41 -0.73
CA THR A 142 -2.88 -36.32 0.24
C THR A 142 -3.00 -36.80 1.69
N GLU A 143 -3.95 -37.67 2.01
CA GLU A 143 -4.11 -38.26 3.34
C GLU A 143 -2.88 -39.09 3.72
N ALA A 144 -2.37 -39.91 2.80
CA ALA A 144 -1.15 -40.68 3.02
C ALA A 144 0.08 -39.78 3.18
N ALA A 145 0.18 -38.69 2.43
CA ALA A 145 1.26 -37.71 2.56
C ALA A 145 1.22 -36.96 3.90
N VAL A 146 0.02 -36.62 4.40
CA VAL A 146 -0.16 -36.04 5.75
C VAL A 146 0.23 -37.04 6.84
N GLN A 147 -0.17 -38.31 6.72
CA GLN A 147 0.22 -39.36 7.66
C GLN A 147 1.73 -39.59 7.69
N ALA A 148 2.39 -39.47 6.53
CA ALA A 148 3.84 -39.55 6.39
C ALA A 148 4.57 -38.25 6.79
N GLN A 149 3.86 -37.23 7.29
CA GLN A 149 4.40 -35.91 7.68
C GLN A 149 5.11 -35.16 6.54
N ILE A 150 4.74 -35.47 5.28
CA ILE A 150 5.26 -34.80 4.09
C ILE A 150 4.50 -33.48 3.87
N LEU A 151 3.20 -33.45 4.16
CA LEU A 151 2.35 -32.26 4.03
C LEU A 151 1.68 -31.88 5.35
N THR A 152 1.40 -30.58 5.48
CA THR A 152 0.44 -30.10 6.46
C THR A 152 -1.00 -30.39 5.99
N PRO A 153 -1.97 -30.54 6.91
CA PRO A 153 -3.38 -30.73 6.55
C PRO A 153 -3.95 -29.60 5.67
N ILE A 154 -3.44 -28.37 5.83
CA ILE A 154 -3.87 -27.19 5.09
C ILE A 154 -3.42 -27.28 3.63
N LEU A 155 -2.14 -27.61 3.41
CA LEU A 155 -1.60 -27.81 2.07
C LEU A 155 -2.29 -28.98 1.36
N ALA A 156 -2.61 -30.05 2.08
CA ALA A 156 -3.39 -31.17 1.55
C ALA A 156 -4.79 -30.71 1.06
N GLN A 157 -5.47 -29.84 1.79
CA GLN A 157 -6.77 -29.28 1.36
C GLN A 157 -6.63 -28.46 0.07
N ALA A 158 -5.63 -27.58 -0.01
CA ALA A 158 -5.38 -26.78 -1.21
C ALA A 158 -5.07 -27.65 -2.44
N ILE A 159 -4.25 -28.70 -2.28
CA ILE A 159 -3.92 -29.66 -3.34
C ILE A 159 -5.16 -30.46 -3.78
N ASN A 160 -6.01 -30.88 -2.83
CA ASN A 160 -7.26 -31.58 -3.14
C ASN A 160 -8.20 -30.77 -4.04
N LEU A 161 -8.18 -29.44 -3.94
CA LEU A 161 -8.97 -28.54 -4.77
C LEU A 161 -8.33 -28.29 -6.15
N THR A 162 -7.00 -28.19 -6.22
CA THR A 162 -6.27 -27.71 -7.40
C THR A 162 -5.75 -28.82 -8.31
N LEU A 163 -5.32 -29.96 -7.76
CA LEU A 163 -4.70 -31.04 -8.52
C LEU A 163 -5.67 -31.78 -9.48
N PRO A 164 -6.92 -32.13 -9.10
CA PRO A 164 -7.82 -32.83 -10.01
C PRO A 164 -8.11 -32.05 -11.32
N PRO A 165 -8.39 -30.73 -11.28
CA PRO A 165 -8.52 -29.93 -12.50
C PRO A 165 -7.23 -29.85 -13.34
N LEU A 166 -6.04 -29.78 -12.72
CA LEU A 166 -4.76 -29.77 -13.43
C LEU A 166 -4.54 -31.07 -14.21
N VAL A 167 -4.79 -32.22 -13.58
CA VAL A 167 -4.70 -33.53 -14.23
C VAL A 167 -5.68 -33.63 -15.40
N ARG A 168 -6.88 -33.06 -15.29
CA ARG A 168 -7.86 -33.03 -16.39
C ARG A 168 -7.38 -32.21 -17.60
N ALA A 169 -6.66 -31.11 -17.36
CA ALA A 169 -6.17 -30.21 -18.41
C ALA A 169 -5.05 -30.83 -19.27
N ILE A 170 -4.38 -31.87 -18.77
CA ILE A 170 -3.20 -32.49 -19.38
C ILE A 170 -3.55 -33.37 -20.61
N GLU A 171 -4.75 -33.96 -20.67
CA GLU A 171 -5.19 -34.93 -21.70
C GLU A 171 -4.23 -36.14 -21.88
N ARG A 172 -4.58 -37.14 -22.71
CA ARG A 172 -3.81 -38.40 -22.93
C ARG A 172 -2.46 -38.19 -23.65
N ARG A 173 -1.62 -37.29 -23.18
CA ARG A 173 -0.30 -36.96 -23.77
C ARG A 173 0.81 -37.78 -23.09
N PRO A 174 1.90 -38.10 -23.81
CA PRO A 174 2.98 -38.90 -23.25
C PRO A 174 3.74 -38.09 -22.18
N LEU A 175 3.58 -38.51 -20.92
CA LEU A 175 4.27 -37.96 -19.75
C LEU A 175 5.80 -38.08 -19.86
N ARG A 176 6.29 -38.94 -20.74
CA ARG A 176 7.72 -39.18 -20.99
C ARG A 176 8.53 -37.90 -21.25
N ARG A 177 8.00 -36.94 -22.01
CA ARG A 177 8.72 -35.67 -22.28
C ARG A 177 8.83 -34.80 -21.02
N ALA A 178 7.80 -34.79 -20.17
CA ALA A 178 7.83 -34.07 -18.90
C ALA A 178 8.74 -34.77 -17.89
N GLY A 179 8.72 -36.12 -17.85
CA GLY A 179 9.62 -36.91 -17.01
C GLY A 179 11.09 -36.72 -17.38
N ASN A 180 11.44 -36.74 -18.66
CA ASN A 180 12.81 -36.51 -19.13
C ASN A 180 13.33 -35.10 -18.80
N TRP A 181 12.46 -34.12 -18.53
CA TRP A 181 12.94 -32.81 -18.09
C TRP A 181 13.56 -32.87 -16.69
N PHE A 182 13.07 -33.76 -15.81
CA PHE A 182 13.62 -33.93 -14.48
C PHE A 182 15.02 -34.57 -14.48
N THR A 183 15.36 -35.36 -15.50
CA THR A 183 16.73 -35.92 -15.64
C THR A 183 17.74 -34.85 -16.05
N ASP A 184 17.29 -33.76 -16.67
CA ASP A 184 18.17 -32.67 -17.12
C ASP A 184 18.47 -31.66 -16.00
N MET A 185 17.93 -31.86 -14.78
CA MET A 185 18.19 -30.99 -13.64
C MET A 185 19.56 -31.32 -13.03
N PRO A 186 20.40 -30.32 -12.70
CA PRO A 186 21.72 -30.56 -12.10
C PRO A 186 21.69 -31.39 -10.81
N GLN A 187 20.60 -31.31 -10.06
CA GLN A 187 20.41 -32.07 -8.83
C GLN A 187 20.04 -33.55 -9.07
N ALA A 188 19.79 -33.94 -10.32
CA ALA A 188 19.46 -35.30 -10.74
C ALA A 188 20.61 -35.94 -11.55
N GLU A 189 21.86 -35.47 -11.38
CA GLU A 189 23.05 -35.96 -12.10
C GLU A 189 23.22 -37.49 -12.03
N ASP A 190 22.80 -38.12 -10.93
CA ASP A 190 22.87 -39.57 -10.72
C ASP A 190 21.63 -40.35 -11.21
N ALA A 191 20.61 -39.69 -11.75
CA ALA A 191 19.37 -40.33 -12.18
C ALA A 191 19.52 -41.03 -13.54
N ALA A 192 19.45 -42.37 -13.54
CA ALA A 192 19.50 -43.17 -14.77
C ALA A 192 18.21 -43.07 -15.63
N SER A 193 17.09 -42.65 -15.05
CA SER A 193 15.81 -42.52 -15.74
C SER A 193 14.93 -41.41 -15.17
N ALA A 194 13.89 -41.03 -15.92
CA ALA A 194 12.88 -40.04 -15.49
C ALA A 194 12.16 -40.43 -14.19
N LEU A 195 11.92 -41.72 -13.96
CA LEU A 195 11.34 -42.19 -12.70
C LEU A 195 12.35 -42.08 -11.57
N ASP A 196 13.62 -42.39 -11.83
CA ASP A 196 14.68 -42.26 -10.82
C ASP A 196 14.83 -40.80 -10.38
N ALA A 197 14.80 -39.84 -11.30
CA ALA A 197 14.83 -38.41 -10.98
C ALA A 197 13.62 -37.96 -10.12
N LEU A 198 12.44 -38.52 -10.34
CA LEU A 198 11.24 -38.23 -9.53
C LEU A 198 11.28 -38.92 -8.16
N VAL A 199 11.89 -40.10 -8.04
CA VAL A 199 12.15 -40.73 -6.75
C VAL A 199 13.18 -39.91 -5.98
N MET A 200 14.24 -39.43 -6.63
CA MET A 200 15.20 -38.50 -6.02
C MET A 200 14.51 -37.23 -5.52
N LEU A 201 13.61 -36.62 -6.32
CA LEU A 201 12.78 -35.50 -5.86
C LEU A 201 12.00 -35.84 -4.59
N ASN A 202 11.37 -37.01 -4.50
CA ASN A 202 10.62 -37.41 -3.30
C ASN A 202 11.53 -37.59 -2.08
N VAL A 203 12.69 -38.20 -2.26
CA VAL A 203 13.69 -38.39 -1.19
C VAL A 203 14.22 -37.04 -0.70
N GLU A 204 14.65 -36.19 -1.62
CA GLU A 204 15.14 -34.85 -1.29
C GLU A 204 14.04 -33.98 -0.70
N ALA A 205 12.78 -34.12 -1.16
CA ALA A 205 11.67 -33.37 -0.58
C ALA A 205 11.42 -33.69 0.90
N ARG A 206 11.75 -34.91 1.34
CA ARG A 206 11.65 -35.30 2.76
C ARG A 206 12.85 -34.84 3.58
N ALA A 207 14.04 -34.79 2.98
CA ALA A 207 15.26 -34.38 3.65
C ALA A 207 15.42 -32.84 3.72
N HIS A 208 15.08 -32.16 2.63
CA HIS A 208 15.32 -30.73 2.39
C HIS A 208 14.10 -30.08 1.72
N PRO A 209 13.11 -29.60 2.50
CA PRO A 209 11.89 -28.98 1.95
C PRO A 209 12.14 -27.79 1.00
N ALA A 210 13.25 -27.06 1.18
CA ALA A 210 13.65 -25.97 0.29
C ALA A 210 13.99 -26.46 -1.12
N ASP A 211 14.61 -27.63 -1.25
CA ASP A 211 14.96 -28.21 -2.55
C ASP A 211 13.73 -28.71 -3.31
N MET A 212 12.76 -29.29 -2.60
CA MET A 212 11.43 -29.58 -3.16
C MET A 212 10.81 -28.33 -3.78
N THR A 213 10.74 -27.25 -3.01
CA THR A 213 10.18 -25.98 -3.45
C THR A 213 10.92 -25.46 -4.68
N ALA A 214 12.25 -25.54 -4.69
CA ALA A 214 13.06 -25.13 -5.84
C ALA A 214 12.76 -25.95 -7.10
N TRP A 215 12.62 -27.29 -6.99
CA TRP A 215 12.30 -28.17 -8.12
C TRP A 215 10.88 -27.92 -8.66
N LEU A 216 9.89 -27.81 -7.77
CA LEU A 216 8.51 -27.54 -8.16
C LEU A 216 8.36 -26.15 -8.78
N THR A 217 9.05 -25.13 -8.25
CA THR A 217 9.08 -23.79 -8.84
C THR A 217 9.70 -23.80 -10.24
N ALA A 218 10.81 -24.51 -10.43
CA ALA A 218 11.44 -24.67 -11.73
C ALA A 218 10.52 -25.41 -12.74
N ALA A 219 9.83 -26.47 -12.29
CA ALA A 219 8.89 -27.23 -13.09
C ALA A 219 7.70 -26.36 -13.54
N PHE A 220 7.15 -25.56 -12.63
CA PHE A 220 6.10 -24.57 -12.91
C PHE A 220 6.55 -23.57 -13.97
N LEU A 221 7.72 -22.95 -13.80
CA LEU A 221 8.25 -21.97 -14.76
C LEU A 221 8.54 -22.59 -16.14
N ALA A 222 9.02 -23.83 -16.19
CA ALA A 222 9.23 -24.55 -17.44
C ALA A 222 7.92 -24.78 -18.20
N ASP A 223 6.85 -25.17 -17.50
CA ASP A 223 5.52 -25.34 -18.08
C ASP A 223 4.91 -24.01 -18.56
N VAL A 224 5.13 -22.92 -17.81
CA VAL A 224 4.76 -21.57 -18.23
C VAL A 224 5.45 -21.19 -19.54
N ARG A 225 6.78 -21.35 -19.65
CA ARG A 225 7.53 -21.01 -20.88
C ARG A 225 7.04 -21.81 -22.09
N GLU A 226 6.78 -23.11 -21.92
CA GLU A 226 6.26 -23.97 -22.99
C GLU A 226 4.86 -23.53 -23.44
N SER A 227 3.99 -23.15 -22.50
CA SER A 227 2.63 -22.71 -22.82
C SER A 227 2.57 -21.28 -23.35
N HIS A 228 3.44 -20.39 -22.86
CA HIS A 228 3.49 -18.97 -23.20
C HIS A 228 3.64 -18.75 -24.70
N LEU A 229 4.54 -19.47 -25.38
CA LEU A 229 4.74 -19.34 -26.84
C LEU A 229 3.46 -19.58 -27.66
N ARG A 230 2.52 -20.39 -27.15
CA ARG A 230 1.26 -20.71 -27.83
C ARG A 230 0.12 -19.75 -27.49
N MET A 231 0.20 -19.06 -26.35
CA MET A 231 -0.91 -18.33 -25.74
C MET A 231 -0.64 -16.82 -25.56
N SER A 232 0.53 -16.34 -25.94
CA SER A 232 0.99 -14.95 -25.78
C SER A 232 0.73 -14.06 -27.00
N ALA A 233 0.28 -14.62 -28.12
CA ALA A 233 -0.09 -13.82 -29.28
C ALA A 233 -1.41 -13.08 -29.01
N PRO A 234 -1.54 -11.80 -29.41
CA PRO A 234 -2.82 -11.11 -29.41
C PRO A 234 -3.80 -11.81 -30.36
N ASP A 235 -5.09 -11.72 -30.08
CA ASP A 235 -6.10 -12.34 -30.94
C ASP A 235 -6.08 -11.67 -32.33
N VAL A 236 -6.22 -12.46 -33.39
CA VAL A 236 -5.87 -12.10 -34.79
C VAL A 236 -6.65 -10.90 -35.34
N TYR A 237 -7.65 -10.39 -34.62
CA TYR A 237 -8.48 -9.25 -35.01
C TYR A 237 -8.84 -8.28 -33.86
N SER A 238 -8.18 -8.38 -32.69
CA SER A 238 -8.43 -7.46 -31.58
C SER A 238 -7.41 -6.31 -31.58
N SER A 239 -7.88 -5.10 -31.25
CA SER A 239 -6.97 -4.01 -30.87
C SER A 239 -6.23 -4.45 -29.61
N CYS A 240 -4.89 -4.47 -29.66
CA CYS A 240 -4.11 -4.83 -28.49
C CYS A 240 -4.46 -3.91 -27.31
N HIS A 241 -4.70 -4.49 -26.13
CA HIS A 241 -4.87 -3.72 -24.89
C HIS A 241 -3.53 -3.14 -24.37
N CYS A 242 -2.41 -3.59 -24.92
CA CYS A 242 -1.08 -3.07 -24.62
C CYS A 242 -0.84 -1.67 -25.20
N ASP A 243 0.05 -0.92 -24.56
CA ASP A 243 0.57 0.33 -25.12
C ASP A 243 1.61 0.01 -26.21
N ASN A 244 1.17 -0.03 -27.47
CA ASN A 244 2.00 -0.36 -28.65
C ASN A 244 1.97 0.79 -29.68
N PRO A 245 2.64 1.91 -29.39
CA PRO A 245 2.59 3.12 -30.23
C PRO A 245 3.11 2.88 -31.66
N GLY A 246 3.92 1.84 -31.87
CA GLY A 246 4.50 1.49 -33.18
C GLY A 246 3.75 0.42 -33.98
N GLY A 247 2.63 -0.12 -33.49
CA GLY A 247 1.87 -1.17 -34.18
C GLY A 247 2.66 -2.46 -34.44
N THR A 248 3.73 -2.69 -33.68
CA THR A 248 4.65 -3.81 -33.91
C THR A 248 4.03 -5.14 -33.47
N LYS A 249 4.34 -6.23 -34.20
CA LYS A 249 3.99 -7.59 -33.73
C LYS A 249 4.78 -7.90 -32.46
N HIS A 250 4.08 -8.23 -31.39
CA HIS A 250 4.66 -8.48 -30.07
C HIS A 250 4.00 -9.69 -29.41
N LEU A 251 4.59 -10.14 -28.31
CA LEU A 251 4.03 -11.16 -27.42
C LEU A 251 3.74 -10.55 -26.06
N HIS A 252 2.62 -10.96 -25.47
CA HIS A 252 2.22 -10.55 -24.13
C HIS A 252 2.85 -11.42 -23.05
N ASN A 253 3.37 -10.77 -22.00
CA ASN A 253 3.65 -11.43 -20.74
C ASN A 253 2.36 -12.05 -20.16
N TRP A 254 2.50 -13.17 -19.48
CA TRP A 254 1.47 -13.64 -18.55
C TRP A 254 1.58 -12.85 -17.25
N VAL A 255 0.44 -12.57 -16.61
CA VAL A 255 0.39 -11.69 -15.43
C VAL A 255 0.09 -12.50 -14.18
N LEU A 256 0.92 -12.37 -13.15
CA LEU A 256 0.60 -12.84 -11.80
C LEU A 256 0.19 -11.66 -10.94
N LEU A 257 -1.01 -11.72 -10.38
CA LEU A 257 -1.58 -10.70 -9.50
C LEU A 257 -1.52 -11.22 -8.06
N LEU A 258 -0.63 -10.67 -7.24
CA LEU A 258 -0.38 -11.16 -5.88
C LEU A 258 -0.89 -10.13 -4.86
N ASP A 259 -1.94 -10.44 -4.12
CA ASP A 259 -2.51 -9.51 -3.14
C ASP A 259 -1.88 -9.73 -1.76
N ASP A 260 -1.67 -8.65 -1.01
CA ASP A 260 -1.25 -8.67 0.39
C ASP A 260 0.11 -9.37 0.64
N LEU A 261 1.10 -9.09 -0.22
CA LEU A 261 2.44 -9.71 -0.23
C LEU A 261 3.22 -9.64 1.11
N HIS A 262 2.89 -8.69 1.97
CA HIS A 262 3.49 -8.50 3.28
C HIS A 262 3.05 -9.54 4.32
N HIS A 263 2.01 -10.32 4.05
CA HIS A 263 1.61 -11.43 4.94
C HIS A 263 2.59 -12.61 4.85
N PRO A 264 2.63 -13.47 5.89
CA PRO A 264 3.53 -14.63 5.93
C PRO A 264 3.42 -15.51 4.68
N GLY A 265 4.56 -15.88 4.09
CA GLY A 265 4.67 -16.66 2.87
C GLY A 265 4.75 -15.85 1.57
N GLY A 266 4.32 -14.58 1.57
CA GLY A 266 4.36 -13.71 0.38
C GLY A 266 5.78 -13.40 -0.11
N GLY A 267 6.61 -12.86 0.78
CA GLY A 267 8.01 -12.58 0.48
C GLY A 267 8.81 -13.84 0.10
N GLU A 268 8.57 -14.95 0.78
CA GLU A 268 9.22 -16.24 0.52
C GLU A 268 8.87 -16.78 -0.88
N PHE A 269 7.59 -16.77 -1.26
CA PHE A 269 7.14 -17.15 -2.60
C PHE A 269 7.82 -16.33 -3.71
N VAL A 270 7.89 -15.00 -3.55
CA VAL A 270 8.53 -14.15 -4.56
C VAL A 270 10.04 -14.39 -4.61
N SER A 271 10.69 -14.60 -3.47
CA SER A 271 12.11 -14.95 -3.40
C SER A 271 12.42 -16.26 -4.12
N ASP A 272 11.62 -17.31 -3.89
CA ASP A 272 11.75 -18.60 -4.57
C ASP A 272 11.56 -18.46 -6.09
N LEU A 273 10.54 -17.69 -6.51
CA LEU A 273 10.26 -17.41 -7.91
C LEU A 273 11.42 -16.69 -8.60
N LEU A 274 11.97 -15.65 -7.96
CA LEU A 274 13.11 -14.88 -8.47
C LEU A 274 14.37 -15.74 -8.54
N THR A 275 14.64 -16.53 -7.51
CA THR A 275 15.78 -17.46 -7.45
C THR A 275 15.71 -18.49 -8.59
N ALA A 276 14.53 -19.07 -8.84
CA ALA A 276 14.31 -20.01 -9.93
C ALA A 276 14.47 -19.36 -11.31
N ARG A 277 13.98 -18.12 -11.49
CA ARG A 277 14.18 -17.34 -12.72
C ARG A 277 15.66 -17.05 -12.97
N GLU A 278 16.38 -16.59 -11.96
CA GLU A 278 17.80 -16.26 -12.09
C GLU A 278 18.63 -17.50 -12.41
N ARG A 279 18.40 -18.62 -11.70
CA ARG A 279 19.06 -19.90 -11.97
C ARG A 279 18.88 -20.34 -13.42
N HIS A 280 17.64 -20.26 -13.93
CA HIS A 280 17.34 -20.61 -15.32
C HIS A 280 18.08 -19.73 -16.33
N LEU A 281 18.04 -18.40 -16.14
CA LEU A 281 18.67 -17.46 -17.06
C LEU A 281 20.20 -17.57 -17.06
N ARG A 282 20.82 -17.96 -15.94
CA ARG A 282 22.25 -18.26 -15.88
C ARG A 282 22.60 -19.51 -16.71
N GLN A 283 21.76 -20.54 -16.68
CA GLN A 283 21.95 -21.79 -17.43
C GLN A 283 21.59 -21.65 -18.92
N HIS A 284 20.62 -20.79 -19.25
CA HIS A 284 20.12 -20.59 -20.61
C HIS A 284 20.17 -19.10 -21.00
N PRO A 285 21.36 -18.52 -21.21
CA PRO A 285 21.50 -17.12 -21.60
C PRO A 285 20.76 -16.85 -22.93
N GLY A 286 19.68 -16.06 -22.87
CA GLY A 286 18.87 -15.70 -24.03
C GLY A 286 17.48 -16.36 -24.10
N ASP A 287 17.15 -17.26 -23.17
CA ASP A 287 15.75 -17.67 -22.97
C ASP A 287 14.93 -16.57 -22.27
N HIS A 288 13.62 -16.63 -22.38
CA HIS A 288 12.69 -15.58 -21.97
C HIS A 288 12.06 -15.80 -20.60
N ASP A 289 11.84 -14.69 -19.90
CA ASP A 289 10.90 -14.61 -18.80
C ASP A 289 9.51 -14.31 -19.37
N ALA A 290 8.56 -15.20 -19.08
CA ALA A 290 7.19 -15.14 -19.61
C ALA A 290 6.22 -14.47 -18.62
N LEU A 291 6.67 -14.12 -17.42
CA LEU A 291 5.81 -13.68 -16.33
C LEU A 291 6.17 -12.27 -15.86
N VAL A 292 5.18 -11.39 -15.89
CA VAL A 292 5.20 -10.16 -15.10
C VAL A 292 4.45 -10.40 -13.79
N VAL A 293 5.04 -9.95 -12.68
CA VAL A 293 4.40 -10.01 -11.36
C VAL A 293 3.98 -8.60 -10.98
N ILE A 294 2.70 -8.43 -10.67
CA ILE A 294 2.15 -7.21 -10.09
C ILE A 294 1.56 -7.61 -8.75
N ALA A 295 2.24 -7.22 -7.69
CA ALA A 295 1.86 -7.50 -6.32
C ALA A 295 1.29 -6.24 -5.65
N SER A 296 0.54 -6.41 -4.58
CA SER A 296 0.21 -5.35 -3.64
C SER A 296 0.91 -5.58 -2.30
N SER A 297 1.27 -4.50 -1.62
CA SER A 297 1.76 -4.57 -0.24
C SER A 297 1.22 -3.40 0.58
N GLY A 298 0.68 -3.71 1.75
CA GLY A 298 0.32 -2.73 2.77
C GLY A 298 1.52 -2.20 3.55
N ARG A 299 2.70 -2.81 3.36
CA ARG A 299 3.88 -2.53 4.15
C ARG A 299 5.15 -2.33 3.32
N TRP A 300 6.04 -1.51 3.86
CA TRP A 300 7.41 -1.36 3.38
C TRP A 300 8.25 -2.59 3.74
N ASN A 301 9.09 -3.04 2.80
CA ASN A 301 10.09 -4.05 3.07
C ASN A 301 11.48 -3.38 3.20
N PRO A 302 12.17 -3.53 4.36
CA PRO A 302 13.51 -2.98 4.57
C PRO A 302 14.56 -3.38 3.53
N ASP A 303 14.42 -4.55 2.88
CA ASP A 303 15.35 -5.01 1.85
C ASP A 303 15.43 -4.04 0.65
N TRP A 304 14.38 -3.24 0.43
CA TRP A 304 14.29 -2.29 -0.66
C TRP A 304 15.13 -1.04 -0.44
N GLU A 305 15.51 -0.71 0.80
CA GLU A 305 16.21 0.53 1.16
C GLU A 305 17.60 0.67 0.53
N THR A 306 18.15 -0.44 0.03
CA THR A 306 19.39 -0.45 -0.75
C THR A 306 19.27 0.28 -2.09
N THR A 307 18.05 0.40 -2.64
CA THR A 307 17.78 0.95 -3.98
C THR A 307 16.69 2.02 -3.96
N TRP A 308 15.72 1.91 -3.06
CA TRP A 308 14.53 2.74 -3.02
C TRP A 308 14.45 3.54 -1.71
N LEU A 309 14.11 4.82 -1.82
CA LEU A 309 13.94 5.71 -0.68
C LEU A 309 12.58 5.42 -0.04
N PRO A 310 12.50 5.16 1.28
CA PRO A 310 11.22 5.00 1.96
C PRO A 310 10.30 6.22 1.74
N PRO A 311 8.99 6.03 1.55
CA PRO A 311 8.06 7.13 1.23
C PRO A 311 7.94 8.23 2.29
N TRP A 312 8.31 7.96 3.53
CA TRP A 312 8.31 8.94 4.63
C TRP A 312 9.62 9.72 4.77
N ARG A 313 10.61 9.50 3.90
CA ARG A 313 11.88 10.24 3.89
C ARG A 313 11.88 11.27 2.78
N SER A 314 12.38 12.47 3.09
CA SER A 314 12.56 13.52 2.09
C SER A 314 13.55 13.09 1.00
N SER A 315 13.27 13.51 -0.23
CA SER A 315 14.18 13.32 -1.35
C SER A 315 15.38 14.28 -1.32
N GLU A 316 15.32 15.32 -0.49
CA GLU A 316 16.42 16.27 -0.28
C GLU A 316 17.58 15.61 0.47
N GLY A 317 18.81 15.79 -0.03
CA GLY A 317 20.00 15.19 0.58
C GLY A 317 20.11 13.66 0.43
N ARG A 318 19.28 13.05 -0.44
CA ARG A 318 19.33 11.60 -0.70
C ARG A 318 20.72 11.18 -1.22
N PRO A 319 21.20 9.96 -0.87
CA PRO A 319 22.37 9.40 -1.52
C PRO A 319 22.12 9.21 -3.02
N ASP A 320 23.14 9.43 -3.86
CA ASP A 320 23.07 9.28 -5.33
C ASP A 320 22.56 7.91 -5.82
N ARG A 321 22.57 6.91 -4.93
CA ARG A 321 22.31 5.49 -5.23
C ARG A 321 20.92 5.01 -4.82
N VAL A 322 20.11 5.89 -4.24
CA VAL A 322 18.76 5.57 -3.76
C VAL A 322 17.74 6.44 -4.50
N TYR A 323 16.73 5.80 -5.08
CA TYR A 323 15.74 6.44 -5.92
C TYR A 323 14.42 6.63 -5.17
N PRO A 324 13.71 7.75 -5.36
CA PRO A 324 12.39 7.94 -4.80
C PRO A 324 11.41 6.95 -5.46
N VAL A 325 10.49 6.42 -4.66
CA VAL A 325 9.41 5.57 -5.16
C VAL A 325 8.50 6.41 -6.06
N PRO A 326 8.28 6.04 -7.34
CA PRO A 326 7.40 6.79 -8.20
C PRO A 326 5.93 6.58 -7.81
N ARG A 327 5.15 7.63 -8.03
CA ARG A 327 3.68 7.58 -8.01
C ARG A 327 3.15 6.78 -9.21
N CYS A 328 2.05 6.04 -9.04
CA CYS A 328 1.49 5.16 -10.06
C CYS A 328 1.19 5.84 -11.39
N HIS A 329 0.63 7.06 -11.39
CA HIS A 329 0.34 7.80 -12.62
C HIS A 329 1.59 8.14 -13.44
N ASN A 330 2.74 8.29 -12.77
CA ASN A 330 4.03 8.53 -13.41
C ASN A 330 4.85 7.25 -13.57
N ALA A 331 4.38 6.09 -13.08
CA ALA A 331 5.17 4.88 -13.09
C ALA A 331 5.34 4.35 -14.52
N GLU A 332 6.60 4.14 -14.91
CA GLU A 332 6.97 3.58 -16.20
C GLU A 332 8.05 2.51 -16.06
N TYR A 333 8.18 1.66 -17.09
CA TYR A 333 9.24 0.66 -17.12
C TYR A 333 10.64 1.30 -17.10
N GLY A 334 10.79 2.47 -17.72
CA GLY A 334 12.04 3.22 -17.79
C GLY A 334 12.60 3.52 -16.41
N HIS A 335 11.77 3.97 -15.47
CA HIS A 335 12.20 4.28 -14.10
C HIS A 335 12.93 3.10 -13.44
N TRP A 336 12.37 1.90 -13.52
CA TRP A 336 13.03 0.70 -13.00
C TRP A 336 14.25 0.30 -13.84
N ALA A 337 14.13 0.32 -15.17
CA ALA A 337 15.18 -0.15 -16.06
C ALA A 337 16.44 0.74 -16.07
N GLU A 338 16.27 2.04 -15.79
CA GLU A 338 17.29 3.09 -15.78
C GLU A 338 17.93 3.31 -14.40
N THR A 339 17.41 2.71 -13.32
CA THR A 339 18.05 2.72 -11.98
C THR A 339 19.44 2.04 -11.92
N VAL A 340 20.01 1.70 -13.09
CA VAL A 340 21.19 0.87 -13.28
C VAL A 340 22.39 1.72 -13.67
N ASP A 341 23.38 1.76 -12.79
CA ASP A 341 24.75 2.03 -13.19
C ASP A 341 25.34 0.75 -13.84
N ALA A 342 26.12 0.87 -14.91
CA ALA A 342 26.52 -0.24 -15.80
C ALA A 342 27.29 -1.39 -15.12
N THR A 343 27.63 -1.25 -13.84
CA THR A 343 28.39 -2.18 -13.01
C THR A 343 27.56 -2.98 -12.02
N ARG A 344 26.25 -2.72 -11.87
CA ARG A 344 25.41 -3.33 -10.82
C ARG A 344 24.28 -4.20 -11.35
N ARG A 345 23.94 -5.24 -10.57
CA ARG A 345 22.74 -6.06 -10.79
C ARG A 345 21.49 -5.23 -10.44
N ARG A 346 20.48 -5.30 -11.31
CA ARG A 346 19.17 -4.67 -11.11
C ARG A 346 18.50 -5.22 -9.85
N HIS A 347 17.96 -4.33 -9.02
CA HIS A 347 17.08 -4.75 -7.94
C HIS A 347 15.80 -5.35 -8.55
N PRO A 348 15.34 -6.55 -8.12
CA PRO A 348 14.25 -7.24 -8.79
C PRO A 348 12.87 -6.60 -8.54
N TYR A 349 12.73 -5.82 -7.45
CA TYR A 349 11.49 -5.14 -7.10
C TYR A 349 11.42 -3.73 -7.66
N TYR A 350 10.23 -3.37 -8.14
CA TYR A 350 9.82 -2.03 -8.53
C TYR A 350 8.62 -1.57 -7.67
N PRO A 351 8.86 -0.96 -6.50
CA PRO A 351 7.81 -0.38 -5.69
C PRO A 351 7.19 0.82 -6.42
N VAL A 352 5.87 0.95 -6.33
CA VAL A 352 5.08 2.03 -6.94
C VAL A 352 4.03 2.47 -5.93
N LEU A 353 3.99 3.76 -5.60
CA LEU A 353 3.05 4.29 -4.62
C LEU A 353 1.69 4.54 -5.28
N LEU A 354 0.63 3.96 -4.71
CA LEU A 354 -0.75 4.29 -5.06
C LEU A 354 -1.13 5.62 -4.42
N GLU A 355 -1.64 6.50 -5.24
CA GLU A 355 -2.07 7.83 -4.84
C GLU A 355 -3.47 7.77 -4.23
N PRO A 356 -3.75 8.63 -3.24
CA PRO A 356 -5.13 8.89 -2.85
C PRO A 356 -5.95 9.45 -4.02
N LEU A 357 -7.27 9.34 -3.92
CA LEU A 357 -8.20 9.94 -4.87
C LEU A 357 -8.04 11.46 -4.86
N ASP A 358 -7.96 12.06 -6.04
CA ASP A 358 -8.07 13.51 -6.17
C ASP A 358 -9.49 13.99 -5.85
N PHE A 359 -9.62 15.31 -5.68
CA PHE A 359 -10.90 15.94 -5.38
C PHE A 359 -12.00 15.61 -6.40
N ALA A 360 -11.65 15.53 -7.69
CA ALA A 360 -12.63 15.23 -8.75
C ALA A 360 -13.10 13.77 -8.70
N ALA A 361 -12.22 12.83 -8.36
CA ALA A 361 -12.54 11.43 -8.15
C ALA A 361 -13.39 11.24 -6.89
N THR A 362 -13.08 11.96 -5.80
CA THR A 362 -13.93 11.99 -4.61
C THR A 362 -15.34 12.49 -4.93
N ALA A 363 -15.46 13.61 -5.66
CA ALA A 363 -16.76 14.16 -6.06
C ALA A 363 -17.62 13.15 -6.84
N ARG A 364 -17.00 12.40 -7.78
CA ARG A 364 -17.68 11.35 -8.57
C ARG A 364 -18.22 10.20 -7.72
N ILE A 365 -17.56 9.87 -6.60
CA ILE A 365 -17.98 8.79 -5.71
C ILE A 365 -19.09 9.26 -4.76
N VAL A 366 -18.97 10.46 -4.22
CA VAL A 366 -19.94 11.01 -3.25
C VAL A 366 -21.28 11.29 -3.92
N THR A 367 -21.29 11.79 -5.16
CA THR A 367 -22.50 12.08 -5.93
C THR A 367 -22.42 11.40 -7.30
N PRO A 368 -22.76 10.10 -7.42
CA PRO A 368 -22.79 9.44 -8.71
C PRO A 368 -23.80 10.13 -9.63
N SER A 369 -23.38 10.41 -10.87
CA SER A 369 -23.96 11.32 -11.88
C SER A 369 -25.45 11.18 -12.26
N HIS A 370 -26.25 10.39 -11.54
CA HIS A 370 -27.68 10.19 -11.79
C HIS A 370 -28.62 11.13 -11.01
N ASP A 371 -28.10 11.91 -10.04
CA ASP A 371 -28.88 12.87 -9.23
C ASP A 371 -28.71 14.35 -9.63
N VAL A 372 -28.05 14.64 -10.76
CA VAL A 372 -27.61 16.01 -11.16
C VAL A 372 -28.75 16.91 -11.68
N LEU A 373 -30.01 16.54 -11.47
CA LEU A 373 -31.16 17.36 -11.88
C LEU A 373 -31.97 17.81 -10.66
N GLY A 374 -31.39 18.64 -9.78
CA GLY A 374 -32.23 19.48 -8.91
C GLY A 374 -31.71 20.01 -7.58
N THR A 375 -30.50 19.70 -7.11
CA THR A 375 -29.99 20.23 -5.82
C THR A 375 -28.66 20.97 -5.98
N ASP A 376 -28.56 22.11 -5.29
CA ASP A 376 -27.55 23.17 -5.47
C ASP A 376 -26.10 22.64 -5.49
N ASP A 377 -25.34 23.01 -6.53
CA ASP A 377 -23.93 22.65 -6.75
C ASP A 377 -23.03 22.96 -5.54
N GLU A 378 -23.40 23.96 -4.73
CA GLU A 378 -22.62 24.42 -3.59
C GLU A 378 -22.72 23.51 -2.37
N GLU A 379 -23.91 22.96 -2.05
CA GLU A 379 -24.08 22.04 -0.91
C GLU A 379 -23.30 20.74 -1.14
N ASN A 380 -23.38 20.22 -2.37
CA ASN A 380 -22.62 19.05 -2.76
C ASN A 380 -21.10 19.32 -2.72
N ARG A 381 -20.66 20.50 -3.15
CA ARG A 381 -19.24 20.90 -3.08
C ARG A 381 -18.70 20.90 -1.64
N ILE A 382 -19.48 21.41 -0.67
CA ILE A 382 -19.11 21.38 0.75
C ILE A 382 -18.93 19.93 1.22
N ARG A 383 -19.86 19.03 0.87
CA ARG A 383 -19.78 17.61 1.21
C ARG A 383 -18.54 16.96 0.59
N TRP A 384 -18.25 17.22 -0.68
CA TRP A 384 -17.06 16.69 -1.36
C TRP A 384 -15.77 17.18 -0.71
N ALA A 385 -15.69 18.47 -0.36
CA ALA A 385 -14.54 19.07 0.31
C ALA A 385 -14.32 18.50 1.70
N LEU A 386 -15.39 18.31 2.48
CA LEU A 386 -15.32 17.67 3.79
C LEU A 386 -14.81 16.22 3.66
N VAL A 387 -15.40 15.41 2.78
CA VAL A 387 -14.98 14.01 2.58
C VAL A 387 -13.54 13.92 2.11
N HIS A 388 -13.15 14.70 1.10
CA HIS A 388 -11.78 14.66 0.58
C HIS A 388 -10.76 15.08 1.64
N ARG A 389 -11.03 16.13 2.42
CA ARG A 389 -10.13 16.60 3.47
C ARG A 389 -10.02 15.62 4.63
N ALA A 390 -11.16 15.13 5.13
CA ALA A 390 -11.20 14.18 6.24
C ALA A 390 -10.47 12.87 5.91
N THR A 391 -10.62 12.38 4.68
CA THR A 391 -10.04 11.11 4.25
C THR A 391 -8.67 11.26 3.58
N GLY A 392 -8.23 12.48 3.29
CA GLY A 392 -7.07 12.72 2.42
C GLY A 392 -7.18 12.00 1.06
N GLY A 393 -8.40 11.70 0.59
CA GLY A 393 -8.65 10.92 -0.64
C GLY A 393 -8.54 9.40 -0.48
N LEU A 394 -8.43 8.85 0.73
CA LEU A 394 -8.32 7.40 0.94
C LEU A 394 -9.57 6.65 0.42
N PRO A 395 -9.47 5.82 -0.66
CA PRO A 395 -10.63 5.27 -1.37
C PRO A 395 -11.67 4.59 -0.48
N ASP A 396 -11.23 3.72 0.42
CA ASP A 396 -12.12 2.99 1.32
C ASP A 396 -12.95 3.94 2.20
N ARG A 397 -12.29 4.92 2.81
CA ARG A 397 -12.96 5.91 3.69
C ARG A 397 -13.81 6.90 2.91
N VAL A 398 -13.42 7.25 1.67
CA VAL A 398 -14.28 8.04 0.77
C VAL A 398 -15.58 7.28 0.50
N HIS A 399 -15.53 5.98 0.20
CA HIS A 399 -16.73 5.17 -0.01
C HIS A 399 -17.58 5.04 1.26
N THR A 400 -16.95 4.83 2.43
CA THR A 400 -17.66 4.79 3.72
C THR A 400 -18.40 6.10 3.98
N LEU A 401 -17.70 7.25 3.93
CA LEU A 401 -18.31 8.54 4.20
C LEU A 401 -19.34 8.95 3.15
N ALA A 402 -19.13 8.60 1.88
CA ALA A 402 -20.12 8.82 0.83
C ALA A 402 -21.45 8.12 1.15
N GLY A 403 -21.40 6.88 1.65
CA GLY A 403 -22.59 6.16 2.09
C GLY A 403 -23.24 6.78 3.33
N LEU A 404 -22.43 7.20 4.31
CA LEU A 404 -22.93 7.76 5.57
C LEU A 404 -23.55 9.16 5.42
N LEU A 405 -22.97 10.00 4.56
CA LEU A 405 -23.42 11.37 4.31
C LEU A 405 -24.48 11.47 3.20
N HIS A 406 -24.85 10.34 2.58
CA HIS A 406 -25.89 10.32 1.56
C HIS A 406 -27.22 10.83 2.13
N GLY A 407 -27.80 11.84 1.48
CA GLY A 407 -29.06 12.46 1.92
C GLY A 407 -28.97 13.32 3.19
N ARG A 408 -27.76 13.58 3.72
CA ARG A 408 -27.57 14.44 4.90
C ARG A 408 -27.11 15.85 4.51
N GLU A 409 -27.72 16.85 5.13
CA GLU A 409 -27.31 18.24 5.00
C GLU A 409 -26.03 18.48 5.79
N VAL A 410 -25.01 19.05 5.14
CA VAL A 410 -23.74 19.43 5.78
C VAL A 410 -23.62 20.95 5.73
N ARG A 411 -23.75 21.59 6.89
CA ARG A 411 -23.62 23.06 7.02
C ARG A 411 -22.16 23.49 6.94
N GLN A 412 -21.89 24.62 6.28
CA GLN A 412 -20.59 25.30 6.39
C GLN A 412 -20.35 25.70 7.86
N GLY A 413 -19.09 25.72 8.28
CA GLY A 413 -18.66 25.99 9.65
C GLY A 413 -18.81 24.81 10.61
N SER A 414 -19.58 23.77 10.24
CA SER A 414 -19.82 22.62 11.12
C SER A 414 -18.54 21.81 11.41
N ARG A 415 -18.44 21.36 12.67
CA ARG A 415 -17.30 20.60 13.21
C ARG A 415 -17.72 19.19 13.68
N ASP A 416 -19.01 18.95 13.85
CA ASP A 416 -19.62 17.70 14.32
C ASP A 416 -20.13 16.79 13.19
N ALA A 417 -20.03 17.20 11.92
CA ALA A 417 -20.59 16.47 10.78
C ALA A 417 -20.10 15.02 10.65
N LEU A 418 -18.89 14.74 11.14
CA LEU A 418 -18.28 13.39 11.12
C LEU A 418 -18.27 12.72 12.50
N HIS A 419 -18.86 13.32 13.52
CA HIS A 419 -18.96 12.72 14.84
C HIS A 419 -19.83 11.45 14.79
N PRO A 420 -19.45 10.33 15.44
CA PRO A 420 -20.22 9.09 15.40
C PRO A 420 -21.70 9.28 15.82
N SER A 421 -21.95 10.05 16.87
CA SER A 421 -23.32 10.37 17.31
C SER A 421 -24.13 11.16 16.27
N SER A 422 -23.48 12.08 15.54
CA SER A 422 -24.11 12.84 14.45
C SER A 422 -24.44 11.96 13.24
N LEU A 423 -23.76 10.82 13.11
CA LEU A 423 -24.00 9.83 12.07
C LEU A 423 -25.12 8.85 12.42
N GLY A 424 -25.71 8.94 13.62
CA GLY A 424 -26.88 8.13 14.00
C GLY A 424 -26.63 6.62 13.99
N ILE A 425 -25.37 6.21 14.16
CA ILE A 425 -24.97 4.81 14.29
C ILE A 425 -24.63 4.61 15.76
N ASP A 426 -25.61 4.17 16.55
CA ASP A 426 -25.49 4.03 18.01
C ASP A 426 -24.36 3.07 18.44
N SER A 427 -23.86 2.22 17.53
CA SER A 427 -22.75 1.30 17.77
C SER A 427 -21.37 1.84 17.38
N GLU A 428 -21.28 2.97 16.67
CA GLU A 428 -20.01 3.52 16.21
C GLU A 428 -19.45 4.49 17.27
N THR A 429 -18.24 4.21 17.73
CA THR A 429 -17.46 5.07 18.63
C THR A 429 -16.13 5.44 17.97
N TRP A 430 -15.43 6.46 18.48
CA TRP A 430 -14.10 6.77 17.97
C TRP A 430 -13.13 5.59 18.14
N THR A 431 -13.23 4.84 19.24
CA THR A 431 -12.45 3.61 19.46
C THR A 431 -12.73 2.54 18.41
N SER A 432 -14.00 2.29 18.07
CA SER A 432 -14.36 1.31 17.03
C SER A 432 -13.76 1.69 15.66
N ARG A 433 -13.67 2.99 15.35
CA ARG A 433 -13.00 3.46 14.12
C ARG A 433 -11.49 3.23 14.15
N VAL A 434 -10.85 3.31 15.33
CA VAL A 434 -9.43 2.95 15.47
C VAL A 434 -9.22 1.45 15.29
N GLU A 435 -10.09 0.62 15.85
CA GLU A 435 -10.08 -0.84 15.64
C GLU A 435 -10.20 -1.21 14.15
N ASP A 436 -11.10 -0.54 13.42
CA ASP A 436 -11.28 -0.71 11.98
C ASP A 436 -10.05 -0.35 11.14
N LEU A 437 -9.12 0.45 11.68
CA LEU A 437 -7.87 0.80 11.01
C LEU A 437 -6.81 -0.31 11.11
N ARG A 438 -6.99 -1.28 12.03
CA ARG A 438 -6.10 -2.44 12.22
C ARG A 438 -4.64 -2.07 12.47
N LEU A 439 -4.41 -0.96 13.17
CA LEU A 439 -3.06 -0.43 13.44
C LEU A 439 -2.19 -1.38 14.29
N THR A 440 -2.82 -2.33 15.00
CA THR A 440 -2.18 -3.29 15.88
C THR A 440 -2.05 -4.70 15.27
N GLU A 441 -2.47 -4.92 14.02
CA GLU A 441 -2.50 -6.26 13.38
C GLU A 441 -1.14 -6.98 13.42
N HIS A 442 -0.05 -6.22 13.46
CA HIS A 442 1.32 -6.75 13.47
C HIS A 442 2.11 -6.44 14.74
N LEU A 443 1.44 -5.96 15.79
CA LEU A 443 2.05 -5.67 17.08
C LEU A 443 1.51 -6.67 18.10
N THR A 444 2.38 -7.49 18.68
CA THR A 444 1.96 -8.60 19.57
C THR A 444 1.57 -8.14 20.97
N ASP A 445 2.16 -7.04 21.45
CA ASP A 445 2.05 -6.58 22.85
C ASP A 445 1.43 -5.17 22.98
N ILE A 446 0.83 -4.65 21.90
CA ILE A 446 0.31 -3.28 21.83
C ILE A 446 -1.18 -3.33 21.49
N GLY A 447 -1.99 -2.82 22.40
CA GLY A 447 -3.43 -2.68 22.23
C GLY A 447 -3.83 -1.39 21.54
N VAL A 448 -5.12 -1.24 21.22
CA VAL A 448 -5.67 0.00 20.66
C VAL A 448 -5.46 1.19 21.61
N ASP A 449 -5.60 0.97 22.92
CA ASP A 449 -5.42 2.01 23.94
C ASP A 449 -3.99 2.57 23.99
N ASP A 450 -2.99 1.75 23.71
CA ASP A 450 -1.60 2.18 23.59
C ASP A 450 -1.42 3.10 22.36
N VAL A 451 -2.03 2.74 21.23
CA VAL A 451 -2.01 3.55 20.01
C VAL A 451 -2.73 4.88 20.19
N VAL A 452 -3.88 4.89 20.87
CA VAL A 452 -4.60 6.12 21.23
C VAL A 452 -3.78 6.98 22.18
N SER A 453 -3.11 6.39 23.17
CA SER A 453 -2.22 7.14 24.09
C SER A 453 -1.04 7.77 23.36
N ALA A 454 -0.54 7.14 22.30
CA ALA A 454 0.55 7.65 21.48
C ALA A 454 0.11 8.71 20.45
N ALA A 455 -1.18 9.06 20.37
CA ALA A 455 -1.72 9.95 19.32
C ALA A 455 -0.97 11.29 19.19
N PRO A 456 -0.57 11.99 20.27
CA PRO A 456 0.17 13.26 20.15
C PRO A 456 1.54 13.11 19.49
N PHE A 457 2.19 11.97 19.67
CA PHE A 457 3.45 11.64 18.99
C PHE A 457 3.22 11.18 17.55
N ALA A 458 2.15 10.40 17.31
CA ALA A 458 1.80 9.88 16.00
C ALA A 458 1.38 10.98 15.01
N THR A 459 0.65 11.99 15.48
CA THR A 459 0.11 13.08 14.66
C THR A 459 1.16 14.13 14.27
N ALA A 460 2.33 14.06 14.87
CA ALA A 460 3.47 14.90 14.52
C ALA A 460 4.73 14.04 14.37
N PRO A 461 4.77 13.14 13.37
CA PRO A 461 5.85 12.16 13.22
C PRO A 461 7.20 12.80 12.87
N TRP A 462 7.21 14.07 12.48
CA TRP A 462 8.39 14.92 12.30
C TRP A 462 9.03 15.37 13.63
N LEU A 463 8.32 15.27 14.76
CA LEU A 463 8.87 15.53 16.10
C LEU A 463 9.82 14.41 16.55
N VAL A 464 9.62 13.19 16.05
CA VAL A 464 10.42 12.03 16.41
C VAL A 464 11.25 11.62 15.21
N HIS A 465 12.54 11.97 15.23
CA HIS A 465 13.50 11.60 14.17
C HIS A 465 13.40 10.11 13.83
N ALA A 466 13.51 9.79 12.54
CA ALA A 466 13.35 8.41 12.06
C ALA A 466 14.32 7.42 12.74
N ASP A 467 15.52 7.88 13.10
CA ASP A 467 16.57 7.07 13.72
C ASP A 467 16.50 7.06 15.26
N SER A 468 15.55 7.79 15.84
CA SER A 468 15.38 7.98 17.28
C SER A 468 14.34 7.03 17.89
N ALA A 469 14.46 5.73 17.56
CA ALA A 469 13.56 4.68 18.06
C ALA A 469 13.46 4.59 19.60
N ASN A 470 14.33 5.28 20.34
CA ASN A 470 14.45 5.23 21.81
C ASN A 470 14.06 6.53 22.53
N LEU A 471 13.47 7.55 21.88
CA LEU A 471 13.37 8.89 22.49
C LEU A 471 12.06 9.26 23.19
N ALA A 472 11.00 8.47 23.13
CA ALA A 472 9.86 8.71 24.03
C ALA A 472 10.11 7.94 25.33
N ALA A 473 10.15 8.65 26.47
CA ALA A 473 10.15 8.01 27.80
C ALA A 473 8.89 7.15 28.06
N GLN A 474 7.92 7.20 27.15
CA GLN A 474 6.69 6.42 27.17
C GLN A 474 6.88 5.06 26.48
N THR A 475 6.41 4.02 27.15
CA THR A 475 6.37 2.64 26.66
C THR A 475 5.68 2.56 25.29
N HIS A 476 6.22 1.75 24.38
CA HIS A 476 5.67 1.43 23.05
C HIS A 476 5.61 2.53 21.96
N VAL A 477 5.74 3.83 22.29
CA VAL A 477 5.63 4.91 21.28
C VAL A 477 6.58 4.74 20.09
N GLY A 478 7.84 4.37 20.33
CA GLY A 478 8.81 4.12 19.25
C GLY A 478 8.41 2.98 18.32
N GLN A 479 7.81 1.91 18.86
CA GLN A 479 7.32 0.77 18.09
C GLN A 479 6.09 1.18 17.26
N ILE A 480 5.16 1.93 17.84
CA ILE A 480 3.96 2.44 17.16
C ILE A 480 4.34 3.34 15.98
N LEU A 481 5.27 4.28 16.18
CA LEU A 481 5.73 5.16 15.09
C LEU A 481 6.44 4.40 13.97
N THR A 482 7.23 3.40 14.34
CA THR A 482 7.90 2.51 13.37
C THR A 482 6.86 1.73 12.57
N GLU A 483 5.82 1.22 13.23
CA GLU A 483 4.73 0.51 12.57
C GLU A 483 3.92 1.43 11.65
N LEU A 484 3.57 2.65 12.07
CA LEU A 484 2.85 3.61 11.22
C LEU A 484 3.63 3.95 9.95
N ARG A 485 4.96 4.07 10.03
CA ARG A 485 5.83 4.23 8.85
C ARG A 485 5.86 2.96 8.01
N ALA A 486 6.11 1.82 8.63
CA ALA A 486 6.17 0.53 7.93
C ALA A 486 4.85 0.19 7.22
N ALA A 487 3.70 0.53 7.80
CA ALA A 487 2.36 0.37 7.24
C ALA A 487 1.93 1.51 6.30
N LEU A 488 2.86 2.39 5.92
CA LEU A 488 2.69 3.45 4.92
C LEU A 488 1.60 4.48 5.28
N TRP A 489 1.32 4.65 6.56
CA TRP A 489 0.41 5.70 7.05
C TRP A 489 1.09 7.07 7.16
N VAL A 490 2.42 7.07 7.15
CA VAL A 490 3.26 8.27 7.17
C VAL A 490 3.94 8.41 5.81
N VAL A 491 3.83 9.59 5.21
CA VAL A 491 4.45 9.92 3.92
C VAL A 491 5.09 11.30 4.00
N ALA A 492 6.17 11.51 3.27
CA ALA A 492 6.77 12.84 3.13
C ALA A 492 5.96 13.65 2.10
N PRO A 493 5.64 14.92 2.38
CA PRO A 493 5.01 15.79 1.39
C PRO A 493 5.91 15.98 0.17
N ASP A 494 5.31 16.24 -1.00
CA ASP A 494 6.06 16.39 -2.26
C ASP A 494 6.96 17.62 -2.29
N GLU A 495 6.55 18.70 -1.60
CA GLU A 495 7.22 20.00 -1.63
C GLU A 495 7.39 20.58 -0.24
N GLY A 496 8.65 20.76 0.18
CA GLY A 496 9.01 21.55 1.34
C GLY A 496 8.51 21.01 2.68
N GLY A 497 9.14 21.49 3.74
CA GLY A 497 8.79 21.12 5.11
C GLY A 497 9.22 22.22 6.04
N GLY A 498 8.41 22.54 7.04
CA GLY A 498 8.83 23.41 8.15
C GLY A 498 10.02 22.84 8.95
N THR A 499 10.43 21.60 8.64
CA THR A 499 11.54 20.86 9.26
C THR A 499 12.43 20.18 8.22
N SER A 500 13.59 19.69 8.67
CA SER A 500 14.53 18.91 7.86
C SER A 500 14.05 17.49 7.50
N GLU A 501 13.03 16.99 8.19
CA GLU A 501 12.43 15.66 7.98
C GLU A 501 10.90 15.79 7.94
N PRO A 502 10.33 16.36 6.85
CA PRO A 502 8.89 16.47 6.75
C PRO A 502 8.26 15.09 6.61
N ALA A 503 7.29 14.82 7.48
CA ALA A 503 6.53 13.58 7.51
C ALA A 503 5.13 13.90 8.04
N GLU A 504 4.12 13.42 7.34
CA GLU A 504 2.72 13.65 7.68
C GLU A 504 2.01 12.32 7.88
N LEU A 505 1.25 12.22 8.97
CA LEU A 505 0.34 11.11 9.19
C LEU A 505 -0.93 11.33 8.36
N GLN A 506 -1.48 10.26 7.80
CA GLN A 506 -2.72 10.31 7.03
C GLN A 506 -3.85 11.00 7.85
N PRO A 507 -4.60 11.98 7.27
CA PRO A 507 -5.50 12.86 8.04
C PRO A 507 -6.63 12.15 8.80
N TRP A 508 -7.18 11.08 8.22
CA TRP A 508 -8.25 10.30 8.84
C TRP A 508 -7.76 9.66 10.13
N ILE A 509 -6.62 8.96 10.08
CA ILE A 509 -6.02 8.35 11.27
C ILE A 509 -5.70 9.40 12.31
N ALA A 510 -5.02 10.48 11.88
CA ALA A 510 -4.58 11.52 12.78
C ALA A 510 -5.75 12.04 13.63
N ARG A 511 -6.89 12.36 13.00
CA ARG A 511 -8.06 12.87 13.72
C ARG A 511 -8.87 11.81 14.43
N THR A 512 -8.99 10.59 13.91
CA THR A 512 -9.66 9.50 14.63
C THR A 512 -8.92 9.16 15.94
N LEU A 513 -7.59 9.10 15.93
CA LEU A 513 -6.79 8.85 17.14
C LEU A 513 -6.95 9.97 18.18
N LEU A 514 -6.89 11.23 17.75
CA LEU A 514 -7.06 12.37 18.64
C LEU A 514 -8.48 12.46 19.22
N ALA A 515 -9.50 12.21 18.39
CA ALA A 515 -10.88 12.20 18.86
C ALA A 515 -11.12 11.08 19.89
N ALA A 516 -10.56 9.88 19.66
CA ALA A 516 -10.59 8.80 20.66
C ALA A 516 -9.88 9.19 21.96
N LEU A 517 -8.74 9.90 21.88
CA LEU A 517 -8.00 10.38 23.05
C LEU A 517 -8.79 11.46 23.83
N THR A 518 -9.44 12.38 23.13
CA THR A 518 -10.29 13.42 23.75
C THR A 518 -11.52 12.80 24.42
N GLU A 519 -12.20 11.86 23.76
CA GLU A 519 -13.37 11.17 24.33
C GLU A 519 -12.96 10.35 25.58
N ARG A 520 -11.82 9.67 25.54
CA ARG A 520 -11.29 8.91 26.67
C ARG A 520 -11.00 9.76 27.91
N ALA A 521 -10.63 11.04 27.76
CA ALA A 521 -10.39 11.92 28.90
C ALA A 521 -11.64 12.11 29.80
N THR A 522 -12.82 11.72 29.32
CA THR A 522 -14.06 11.69 30.11
C THR A 522 -14.31 10.36 30.85
N ALA A 523 -13.52 9.32 30.56
CA ALA A 523 -13.53 8.00 31.18
C ALA A 523 -12.35 7.83 32.16
N GLU A 524 -12.49 7.03 33.21
CA GLU A 524 -11.49 6.90 34.31
C GLU A 524 -10.19 6.16 33.92
N ASP A 525 -10.11 5.58 32.70
CA ASP A 525 -8.99 4.73 32.27
C ASP A 525 -8.07 5.42 31.24
N GLY A 526 -6.82 5.68 31.65
CA GLY A 526 -5.72 6.11 30.76
C GLY A 526 -5.40 7.62 30.78
N PRO A 527 -4.27 8.03 30.18
CA PRO A 527 -3.85 9.43 30.18
C PRO A 527 -4.73 10.27 29.25
N SER A 528 -5.06 11.48 29.70
CA SER A 528 -5.88 12.45 28.97
C SER A 528 -5.11 13.13 27.83
N TYR A 529 -5.85 13.75 26.89
CA TYR A 529 -5.30 14.60 25.83
C TYR A 529 -4.29 15.63 26.37
N LYS A 530 -4.68 16.34 27.44
CA LYS A 530 -3.86 17.39 28.05
C LYS A 530 -2.57 16.83 28.64
N GLU A 531 -2.63 15.74 29.42
CA GLU A 531 -1.46 15.12 30.03
C GLU A 531 -0.45 14.63 28.99
N GLN A 532 -0.94 14.09 27.87
CA GLN A 532 -0.09 13.62 26.79
C GLN A 532 0.63 14.77 26.07
N PHE A 533 -0.08 15.84 25.72
CA PHE A 533 0.55 17.02 25.11
C PHE A 533 1.45 17.80 26.09
N GLU A 534 1.15 17.79 27.39
CA GLU A 534 2.06 18.32 28.41
C GLU A 534 3.33 17.47 28.49
N THR A 535 3.22 16.14 28.46
CA THR A 535 4.38 15.24 28.43
C THR A 535 5.26 15.52 27.22
N LEU A 536 4.67 15.69 26.03
CA LEU A 536 5.38 16.03 24.81
C LEU A 536 6.02 17.43 24.88
N LEU A 537 5.36 18.42 25.49
CA LEU A 537 5.88 19.78 25.68
C LEU A 537 7.10 19.80 26.62
N TYR A 538 7.11 18.95 27.65
CA TYR A 538 8.19 18.85 28.62
C TYR A 538 9.32 17.91 28.20
N ASP A 539 9.19 17.25 27.04
CA ASP A 539 10.27 16.46 26.47
C ASP A 539 11.49 17.35 26.15
N PRO A 540 12.72 16.95 26.53
CA PRO A 540 13.92 17.75 26.30
C PRO A 540 14.16 18.12 24.83
N ALA A 541 13.83 17.25 23.88
CA ALA A 541 14.01 17.52 22.46
C ALA A 541 12.97 18.53 21.95
N THR A 542 11.74 18.49 22.46
CA THR A 542 10.71 19.51 22.18
C THR A 542 11.10 20.87 22.75
N GLN A 543 11.63 20.93 23.97
CA GLN A 543 12.03 22.20 24.60
C GLN A 543 13.24 22.86 23.92
N ALA A 544 14.10 22.07 23.29
CA ALA A 544 15.25 22.58 22.54
C ALA A 544 14.86 23.26 21.20
N ASP A 545 13.64 23.02 20.70
CA ASP A 545 13.16 23.56 19.43
C ASP A 545 11.93 24.46 19.64
N PRO A 546 12.06 25.78 19.38
CA PRO A 546 10.96 26.73 19.52
C PRO A 546 9.71 26.39 18.69
N VAL A 547 9.88 25.75 17.52
CA VAL A 547 8.76 25.39 16.64
C VAL A 547 7.96 24.24 17.24
N ARG A 548 8.64 23.23 17.78
CA ARG A 548 8.00 22.11 18.48
C ARG A 548 7.27 22.58 19.74
N THR A 549 7.91 23.50 20.47
CA THR A 549 7.31 24.14 21.64
C THR A 549 6.04 24.91 21.26
N ALA A 550 6.07 25.71 20.18
CA ALA A 550 4.91 26.45 19.69
C ALA A 550 3.77 25.52 19.24
N TYR A 551 4.08 24.42 18.54
CA TYR A 551 3.11 23.38 18.17
C TYR A 551 2.39 22.80 19.39
N CYS A 552 3.13 22.36 20.40
CA CYS A 552 2.53 21.78 21.61
C CYS A 552 1.73 22.81 22.42
N ARG A 553 2.19 24.06 22.46
CA ARG A 553 1.45 25.16 23.10
C ARG A 553 0.12 25.42 22.39
N LEU A 554 0.10 25.42 21.06
CA LEU A 554 -1.13 25.59 20.31
C LEU A 554 -2.09 24.43 20.57
N ALA A 555 -1.60 23.18 20.54
CA ALA A 555 -2.40 21.99 20.84
C ALA A 555 -3.03 22.01 22.25
N LEU A 556 -2.33 22.60 23.23
CA LEU A 556 -2.81 22.82 24.60
C LEU A 556 -3.69 24.06 24.77
N GLY A 557 -4.03 24.76 23.67
CA GLY A 557 -4.86 25.96 23.70
C GLY A 557 -4.15 27.23 24.18
N LYS A 558 -2.82 27.24 24.32
CA LYS A 558 -2.03 28.42 24.72
C LYS A 558 -1.84 29.37 23.53
N PHE A 559 -2.95 29.88 22.99
CA PHE A 559 -3.03 30.63 21.74
C PHE A 559 -2.19 31.93 21.77
N ALA A 560 -2.33 32.74 22.82
CA ALA A 560 -1.62 34.03 22.93
C ALA A 560 -0.08 33.89 22.96
N ASP A 561 0.43 32.79 23.51
CA ASP A 561 1.87 32.49 23.54
C ASP A 561 2.42 32.23 22.12
N VAL A 562 1.64 31.52 21.30
CA VAL A 562 2.00 31.17 19.92
C VAL A 562 1.93 32.40 19.02
N VAL A 563 0.92 33.26 19.21
CA VAL A 563 0.86 34.57 18.54
C VAL A 563 2.09 35.41 18.90
N GLY A 564 2.48 35.45 20.18
CA GLY A 564 3.69 36.15 20.62
C GLY A 564 4.97 35.61 19.99
N TYR A 565 5.09 34.29 19.83
CA TYR A 565 6.23 33.66 19.14
C TYR A 565 6.33 34.10 17.66
N PHE A 566 5.21 34.08 16.93
CA PHE A 566 5.21 34.47 15.52
C PHE A 566 5.35 35.98 15.31
N GLU A 567 4.81 36.79 16.22
CA GLU A 567 5.03 38.24 16.23
C GLU A 567 6.52 38.57 16.41
N ALA A 568 7.17 37.97 17.41
CA ALA A 568 8.58 38.22 17.71
C ALA A 568 9.50 37.77 16.57
N SER A 569 9.21 36.64 15.92
CA SER A 569 10.06 36.08 14.87
C SER A 569 9.82 36.65 13.46
N PHE A 570 8.75 37.45 13.26
CA PHE A 570 8.32 37.91 11.94
C PHE A 570 9.38 38.74 11.18
N GLN A 571 10.15 39.58 11.87
CA GLN A 571 11.20 40.39 11.25
C GLN A 571 12.57 39.67 11.23
N ASP A 572 12.76 38.70 12.12
CA ASP A 572 14.03 38.03 12.32
C ASP A 572 14.26 36.90 11.31
N LEU A 573 13.21 36.17 10.95
CA LEU A 573 13.29 35.05 10.01
C LEU A 573 13.01 35.47 8.57
N PRO A 574 13.61 34.79 7.56
CA PRO A 574 13.13 34.88 6.19
C PRO A 574 11.65 34.46 6.11
N HIS A 575 10.84 35.20 5.34
CA HIS A 575 9.39 35.00 5.26
C HIS A 575 9.01 33.60 4.80
N ARG A 576 9.79 33.01 3.89
CA ARG A 576 9.59 31.61 3.46
C ARG A 576 9.63 30.66 4.67
N ARG A 577 10.69 30.75 5.48
CA ARG A 577 10.88 29.92 6.68
C ARG A 577 9.84 30.23 7.75
N TRP A 578 9.49 31.50 7.95
CA TRP A 578 8.45 31.90 8.89
C TRP A 578 7.08 31.32 8.50
N ILE A 579 6.74 31.36 7.20
CA ILE A 579 5.53 30.73 6.66
C ILE A 579 5.60 29.22 6.91
N ASP A 580 6.65 28.53 6.49
CA ASP A 580 6.77 27.08 6.63
C ASP A 580 6.61 26.63 8.11
N GLN A 581 7.15 27.40 9.05
CA GLN A 581 6.96 27.20 10.50
C GLN A 581 5.52 27.48 10.95
N LEU A 582 4.88 28.53 10.46
CA LEU A 582 3.48 28.84 10.73
C LEU A 582 2.56 27.73 10.22
N GLU A 583 2.78 27.25 8.99
CA GLU A 583 1.98 26.18 8.38
C GLU A 583 2.07 24.90 9.23
N LEU A 584 3.27 24.58 9.71
CA LEU A 584 3.53 23.44 10.59
C LEU A 584 2.91 23.60 11.98
N VAL A 585 3.08 24.76 12.63
CA VAL A 585 2.54 24.98 13.98
C VAL A 585 1.01 25.01 13.96
N THR A 586 0.41 25.65 12.94
CA THR A 586 -1.06 25.72 12.80
C THR A 586 -1.70 24.38 12.39
N SER A 587 -0.91 23.37 12.02
CA SER A 587 -1.40 22.00 11.84
C SER A 587 -1.63 21.26 13.17
N ALA A 588 -1.25 21.88 14.30
CA ALA A 588 -1.52 21.32 15.62
C ALA A 588 -3.00 20.98 15.80
N PRO A 589 -3.32 19.86 16.47
CA PRO A 589 -4.70 19.55 16.73
C PRO A 589 -5.34 20.55 17.68
N ASP A 590 -6.66 20.66 17.58
CA ASP A 590 -7.47 21.55 18.39
C ASP A 590 -8.47 20.73 19.19
N ASP A 591 -8.47 20.92 20.51
CA ASP A 591 -9.42 20.31 21.44
C ASP A 591 -10.65 21.23 21.67
N LYS A 592 -11.03 21.98 20.64
CA LYS A 592 -12.16 22.92 20.72
C LYS A 592 -13.49 22.16 20.53
N PRO A 593 -14.59 22.59 21.18
CA PRO A 593 -15.87 21.89 21.12
C PRO A 593 -16.34 21.63 19.67
N LEU A 594 -16.87 20.44 19.40
CA LEU A 594 -17.32 20.04 18.06
C LEU A 594 -18.75 20.50 17.76
N ASP A 595 -19.55 20.78 18.78
CA ASP A 595 -20.93 21.27 18.68
C ASP A 595 -21.04 22.76 18.33
N ARG A 596 -19.93 23.50 18.40
CA ARG A 596 -19.85 24.92 18.09
C ARG A 596 -19.34 25.17 16.67
N ASP A 597 -19.68 26.32 16.11
CA ASP A 597 -19.26 26.70 14.76
C ASP A 597 -17.81 27.23 14.73
N CYS A 598 -17.11 27.03 13.62
CA CYS A 598 -15.77 27.57 13.42
C CYS A 598 -15.69 29.11 13.56
N ASP A 599 -16.68 29.85 13.06
CA ASP A 599 -16.66 31.32 13.10
C ASP A 599 -16.81 31.83 14.56
N GLU A 600 -17.64 31.15 15.38
CA GLU A 600 -17.78 31.46 16.81
C GLU A 600 -16.47 31.23 17.59
N ILE A 601 -15.78 30.13 17.32
CA ILE A 601 -14.50 29.82 17.97
C ILE A 601 -13.41 30.80 17.52
N TYR A 602 -13.43 31.21 16.25
CA TYR A 602 -12.50 32.22 15.74
C TYR A 602 -12.63 33.55 16.51
N ASP A 603 -13.86 34.05 16.66
CA ASP A 603 -14.09 35.32 17.37
C ASP A 603 -13.65 35.25 18.84
N GLU A 604 -13.88 34.11 19.49
CA GLU A 604 -13.43 33.85 20.87
C GLU A 604 -11.90 33.88 21.00
N LEU A 605 -11.18 33.19 20.11
CA LEU A 605 -9.72 33.13 20.13
C LEU A 605 -9.09 34.52 19.94
N VAL A 606 -9.62 35.30 19.01
CA VAL A 606 -9.14 36.66 18.76
C VAL A 606 -9.46 37.58 19.95
N ALA A 607 -10.65 37.45 20.54
CA ALA A 607 -11.05 38.23 21.72
C ALA A 607 -10.20 37.88 22.97
N GLU A 608 -9.90 36.61 23.19
CA GLU A 608 -9.04 36.14 24.28
C GLU A 608 -7.64 36.78 24.20
N ASP A 609 -7.02 36.74 23.02
CA ASP A 609 -5.70 37.33 22.81
C ASP A 609 -5.72 38.86 22.99
N VAL A 610 -6.79 39.53 22.56
CA VAL A 610 -7.01 40.97 22.79
C VAL A 610 -7.09 41.27 24.29
N GLY A 611 -7.82 40.46 25.06
CA GLY A 611 -7.96 40.62 26.50
C GLY A 611 -6.64 40.47 27.27
N ILE A 612 -5.74 39.59 26.82
CA ILE A 612 -4.44 39.34 27.47
C ILE A 612 -3.43 40.46 27.21
N THR A 613 -3.39 41.01 26.00
CA THR A 613 -2.35 41.99 25.61
C THR A 613 -2.74 43.46 25.80
N GLY A 614 -4.03 43.78 25.89
CA GLY A 614 -4.50 45.12 26.21
C GLY A 614 -4.05 46.21 25.20
N GLU A 615 -3.75 47.41 25.70
CA GLU A 615 -3.47 48.62 24.88
C GLU A 615 -2.13 48.61 24.10
N HIS A 616 -1.21 47.69 24.39
CA HIS A 616 0.14 47.67 23.77
C HIS A 616 0.23 46.80 22.49
N ARG A 617 -0.90 46.61 21.82
CA ARG A 617 -1.04 45.67 20.69
C ARG A 617 -0.48 46.26 19.40
N THR A 618 0.42 45.54 18.73
CA THR A 618 1.00 45.96 17.45
C THR A 618 0.08 45.60 16.26
N PRO A 619 0.17 46.31 15.12
CA PRO A 619 -0.53 45.92 13.89
C PRO A 619 -0.14 44.51 13.40
N VAL A 620 1.13 44.13 13.59
CA VAL A 620 1.64 42.79 13.29
C VAL A 620 0.95 41.75 14.16
N ARG A 621 0.87 41.95 15.49
CA ARG A 621 0.18 41.03 16.41
C ARG A 621 -1.27 40.81 16.01
N ASN A 622 -2.00 41.89 15.69
CA ASN A 622 -3.38 41.81 15.25
C ASN A 622 -3.54 40.91 14.02
N THR A 623 -2.64 41.06 13.06
CA THR A 623 -2.67 40.30 11.81
C THR A 623 -2.25 38.85 12.03
N VAL A 624 -1.22 38.61 12.83
CA VAL A 624 -0.75 37.27 13.21
C VAL A 624 -1.82 36.51 14.00
N ALA A 625 -2.49 37.15 14.97
CA ALA A 625 -3.55 36.50 15.75
C ALA A 625 -4.69 36.00 14.84
N ARG A 626 -5.19 36.85 13.94
CA ARG A 626 -6.22 36.47 12.98
C ARG A 626 -5.76 35.34 12.06
N LEU A 627 -4.52 35.42 11.57
CA LEU A 627 -3.94 34.41 10.71
C LEU A 627 -3.80 33.05 11.42
N VAL A 628 -3.23 33.03 12.63
CA VAL A 628 -3.07 31.79 13.43
C VAL A 628 -4.43 31.19 13.74
N ALA A 629 -5.42 31.97 14.19
CA ALA A 629 -6.75 31.47 14.53
C ALA A 629 -7.46 30.86 13.30
N ALA A 630 -7.56 31.62 12.21
CA ALA A 630 -8.24 31.15 11.00
C ALA A 630 -7.55 29.91 10.42
N ARG A 631 -6.21 29.92 10.36
CA ARG A 631 -5.45 28.81 9.81
C ARG A 631 -5.52 27.56 10.69
N TRP A 632 -5.49 27.69 12.01
CA TRP A 632 -5.62 26.57 12.94
C TRP A 632 -6.98 25.88 12.82
N LEU A 633 -8.07 26.64 12.70
CA LEU A 633 -9.41 26.09 12.51
C LEU A 633 -9.58 25.42 11.13
N ILE A 634 -9.00 26.02 10.09
CA ILE A 634 -8.96 25.44 8.75
C ILE A 634 -8.08 24.17 8.69
N ALA A 635 -7.05 24.05 9.51
CA ALA A 635 -6.17 22.89 9.49
C ALA A 635 -6.86 21.60 9.99
N ASN A 636 -8.01 21.71 10.66
CA ASN A 636 -8.80 20.55 11.06
C ASN A 636 -9.50 19.93 9.83
N PRO A 637 -9.15 18.69 9.42
CA PRO A 637 -9.69 18.07 8.22
C PRO A 637 -11.13 17.58 8.39
N PHE A 638 -11.67 17.54 9.62
CA PHE A 638 -13.04 17.09 9.90
C PHE A 638 -14.06 18.25 9.93
N THR A 639 -13.61 19.48 9.68
CA THR A 639 -14.49 20.65 9.63
C THR A 639 -14.83 21.01 8.19
N ALA A 640 -15.98 21.64 7.96
CA ALA A 640 -16.35 22.24 6.68
C ALA A 640 -16.10 23.76 6.72
N PRO A 641 -14.87 24.27 6.53
CA PRO A 641 -14.52 25.66 6.80
C PRO A 641 -15.29 26.63 5.90
N THR A 642 -15.59 27.80 6.47
CA THR A 642 -16.32 28.88 5.80
C THR A 642 -15.41 29.61 4.79
N PRO A 643 -15.96 30.17 3.70
CA PRO A 643 -15.24 31.08 2.82
C PRO A 643 -14.63 32.28 3.57
N THR A 644 -15.31 32.75 4.63
CA THR A 644 -14.85 33.85 5.49
C THR A 644 -13.48 33.60 6.09
N LEU A 645 -13.23 32.40 6.66
CA LEU A 645 -11.93 32.07 7.25
C LEU A 645 -10.82 32.03 6.19
N ARG A 646 -11.13 31.59 4.97
CA ARG A 646 -10.18 31.62 3.84
C ARG A 646 -9.80 33.06 3.49
N ASP A 647 -10.79 33.93 3.38
CA ASP A 647 -10.57 35.35 3.09
C ASP A 647 -9.74 36.03 4.18
N ILE A 648 -9.95 35.66 5.45
CA ILE A 648 -9.13 36.13 6.57
C ILE A 648 -7.67 35.71 6.39
N VAL A 649 -7.38 34.46 6.02
CA VAL A 649 -5.99 34.00 5.77
C VAL A 649 -5.34 34.79 4.63
N VAL A 650 -6.04 34.94 3.50
CA VAL A 650 -5.54 35.69 2.33
C VAL A 650 -5.26 37.15 2.68
N ASN A 651 -6.23 37.81 3.32
CA ASN A 651 -6.10 39.21 3.72
C ASN A 651 -5.03 39.42 4.80
N SER A 652 -4.82 38.45 5.68
CA SER A 652 -3.79 38.54 6.72
C SER A 652 -2.38 38.47 6.12
N TYR A 653 -2.13 37.56 5.17
CA TYR A 653 -0.85 37.56 4.44
C TYR A 653 -0.61 38.86 3.67
N ALA A 654 -1.65 39.39 2.99
CA ALA A 654 -1.55 40.67 2.29
C ALA A 654 -1.32 41.86 3.25
N GLY A 655 -1.89 41.81 4.46
CA GLY A 655 -1.64 42.78 5.53
C GLY A 655 -0.19 42.76 5.99
N LEU A 656 0.37 41.57 6.24
CA LEU A 656 1.76 41.40 6.68
C LEU A 656 2.80 41.95 5.68
N VAL A 657 2.48 41.97 4.39
CA VAL A 657 3.36 42.59 3.37
C VAL A 657 3.62 44.07 3.68
N ARG A 658 2.62 44.80 4.17
CA ARG A 658 2.75 46.24 4.47
C ARG A 658 3.56 46.52 5.73
N GLU A 659 3.55 45.58 6.66
CA GLU A 659 4.20 45.69 7.96
C GLU A 659 5.62 45.07 7.98
N SER A 660 6.06 44.46 6.87
CA SER A 660 7.40 43.87 6.81
C SER A 660 8.49 44.90 6.51
N HIS A 661 9.61 44.80 7.24
CA HIS A 661 10.81 45.58 6.95
C HIS A 661 11.82 44.81 6.07
N ARG A 662 11.50 43.57 5.69
CA ARG A 662 12.35 42.71 4.87
C ARG A 662 11.97 42.81 3.39
N SER A 663 12.91 42.51 2.50
CA SER A 663 12.69 42.57 1.05
C SER A 663 12.08 41.30 0.44
N ASP A 664 12.00 40.20 1.19
CA ASP A 664 11.52 38.88 0.72
C ASP A 664 9.98 38.70 0.79
N VAL A 665 9.23 39.80 0.69
CA VAL A 665 7.76 39.84 0.76
C VAL A 665 7.05 39.02 -0.34
N ALA A 666 7.77 38.66 -1.42
CA ALA A 666 7.25 37.78 -2.46
C ALA A 666 6.79 36.42 -1.90
N ALA A 667 7.42 35.93 -0.83
CA ALA A 667 6.99 34.70 -0.17
C ALA A 667 5.60 34.83 0.48
N LEU A 668 5.29 35.98 1.09
CA LEU A 668 3.98 36.28 1.68
C LEU A 668 2.89 36.39 0.61
N MET A 669 3.19 37.03 -0.52
CA MET A 669 2.26 37.09 -1.67
C MET A 669 1.98 35.71 -2.24
N ALA A 670 3.03 34.90 -2.43
CA ALA A 670 2.87 33.52 -2.90
C ALA A 670 2.03 32.67 -1.91
N ALA A 671 2.19 32.88 -0.60
CA ALA A 671 1.38 32.21 0.42
C ALA A 671 -0.10 32.65 0.37
N ALA A 672 -0.37 33.95 0.15
CA ALA A 672 -1.73 34.45 -0.06
C ALA A 672 -2.39 33.83 -1.30
N GLU A 673 -1.66 33.72 -2.42
CA GLU A 673 -2.16 33.06 -3.63
C GLU A 673 -2.44 31.56 -3.43
N ARG A 674 -1.58 30.86 -2.69
CA ARG A 674 -1.82 29.45 -2.32
C ARG A 674 -3.07 29.30 -1.46
N ALA A 675 -3.24 30.16 -0.45
CA ALA A 675 -4.43 30.16 0.41
C ALA A 675 -5.72 30.47 -0.34
N GLY A 676 -5.67 31.33 -1.37
CA GLY A 676 -6.82 31.60 -2.24
C GLY A 676 -7.24 30.42 -3.10
N LYS A 677 -6.31 29.50 -3.40
CA LYS A 677 -6.56 28.25 -4.15
C LYS A 677 -6.91 27.06 -3.25
N MET A 678 -6.86 27.23 -1.94
CA MET A 678 -7.31 26.22 -0.99
C MET A 678 -8.83 26.07 -1.13
N PHE A 679 -9.32 24.83 -1.22
CA PHE A 679 -10.70 24.39 -1.46
C PHE A 679 -11.23 24.57 -2.89
#